data_AF-A0A2G5KN60-F1
#
_entry.id   AF-A0A2G5KN60-F1
#
_cell.length_a   1.000
_cell.length_b   1.000
_cell.length_c   1.000
_cell.angle_alpha   90.00
_cell.angle_beta   90.00
_cell.angle_gamma   90.00
#
_symmetry.space_group_name_H-M   'P 1'
#
loop_
_entity.id
_entity.type
_entity.pdbx_description
1 polymer ?
#
loop_
_entity_poly.entity_id
_entity_poly.type
_entity_poly.pdbx_seq_one_letter_code
_entity_poly.pdbx_strand_id
1 'polypeptide(L)'
;MISCQNETKEEVTSDEKEEVSGYAITPVNIQHVRLTDEFWLPWIQKVQEKTIEYAVEKCEEEGRFDNFLIAGGRMEGSVRGVMPFDDSDVYKIIEGASNSLISSPNPKLETLLDSLVGIIKIGQEPDGYLTTWRTIDLSKPPATWVEVKEGKRWESLATSHELYNAGHMYEAAVVHYKATGKRNFLDIAIKNADLMVATFGEDKGKIAAVPGHQIIETGLIKLYEVTGKEDYLDLAKYFLDNRGNPDNHELFGTYSQDHVPVVKQDEVVGHAVRAVYMYAAMTDIAAIKNDSAYLCAVDKLWDNMVSKKMYIMGGIGARHDQESFGENYELPNLTAYNETCASIGDVYWNHRLHNMTGDVKYFDVIERTLYNGLISGIALDGTHFFYPNALESDGKYEFNQGAATRKPWFDCSCCPTNVVRIIPAIPGFIYSKTDQDIYVNLYASNEATVDLPGNSVQIIQETNYPWNGKVSINLKGNGNSDFRLKLRVPGWARNQVLPSNLYQYRNELSQPIILKIDGENKNVQINNGYLDLEGSEIVGKNIEVQFPMEVRLAETSDSVADNRGKVALEYGPLVYAIEEADNKNGFDTISVSSSEDFSVTMEKDVLEGVNTISTKSFKAIPYYAWSNRGVGKMKVWLPEEN
;
A
#
# COMPACT_ATOMS: atom_id res chain seq x y z
N MET A 1 60.73 -2.73 1.33
CA MET A 1 60.66 -1.76 0.22
C MET A 1 59.84 -2.38 -0.89
N ILE A 2 59.01 -1.57 -1.57
CA ILE A 2 58.02 -1.92 -2.63
C ILE A 2 56.66 -2.34 -2.02
N SER A 3 55.81 -1.40 -1.61
CA SER A 3 54.88 -0.55 -2.39
C SER A 3 53.70 -1.35 -2.98
N CYS A 4 52.59 -1.37 -2.23
CA CYS A 4 51.27 -1.71 -2.73
C CYS A 4 50.67 -0.45 -3.37
N GLN A 5 50.30 -0.52 -4.65
CA GLN A 5 49.46 0.48 -5.30
C GLN A 5 48.00 0.17 -4.97
N ASN A 6 47.33 1.15 -4.36
CA ASN A 6 45.88 1.20 -4.26
C ASN A 6 45.32 1.49 -5.65
N GLU A 7 44.51 0.58 -6.20
CA GLU A 7 43.55 0.93 -7.24
C GLU A 7 42.36 1.60 -6.56
N THR A 8 42.23 2.89 -6.81
CA THR A 8 41.06 3.70 -6.51
C THR A 8 39.85 3.13 -7.26
N LYS A 9 38.83 2.71 -6.52
CA LYS A 9 37.48 2.52 -7.05
C LYS A 9 37.02 3.86 -7.63
N GLU A 10 36.81 3.91 -8.93
CA GLU A 10 36.05 4.99 -9.56
C GLU A 10 34.64 4.99 -8.96
N GLU A 11 34.27 6.11 -8.35
CA GLU A 11 32.89 6.42 -8.01
C GLU A 11 32.09 6.46 -9.33
N VAL A 12 31.16 5.51 -9.46
CA VAL A 12 30.12 5.58 -10.47
C VAL A 12 29.24 6.78 -10.11
N THR A 13 29.55 7.92 -10.71
CA THR A 13 28.62 9.03 -10.80
C THR A 13 27.56 8.61 -11.82
N SER A 14 26.46 8.05 -11.33
CA SER A 14 25.25 7.98 -12.13
C SER A 14 24.81 9.41 -12.41
N ASP A 15 24.80 9.81 -13.68
CA ASP A 15 24.04 10.96 -14.15
C ASP A 15 22.56 10.70 -13.81
N GLU A 16 22.15 11.02 -12.57
CA GLU A 16 20.76 11.10 -12.17
C GLU A 16 20.15 12.24 -12.98
N LYS A 17 19.53 11.91 -14.12
CA LYS A 17 18.53 12.80 -14.69
C LYS A 17 17.48 13.05 -13.61
N GLU A 18 17.26 14.31 -13.27
CA GLU A 18 16.20 14.72 -12.34
C GLU A 18 14.89 14.02 -12.70
N GLU A 19 14.34 13.26 -11.76
CA GLU A 19 13.06 12.56 -11.94
C GLU A 19 11.95 13.59 -12.20
N VAL A 20 11.18 13.38 -13.27
CA VAL A 20 10.06 14.27 -13.61
C VAL A 20 8.84 13.87 -12.81
N SER A 21 8.83 14.20 -11.52
CA SER A 21 7.78 13.76 -10.59
C SER A 21 6.47 14.56 -10.76
N GLY A 22 6.53 15.83 -11.19
CA GLY A 22 5.33 16.70 -11.29
C GLY A 22 4.66 17.05 -9.96
N TYR A 23 5.03 16.35 -8.87
CA TYR A 23 4.57 16.60 -7.50
C TYR A 23 5.36 17.71 -6.82
N ALA A 24 4.69 18.47 -5.95
CA ALA A 24 5.31 19.52 -5.15
C ALA A 24 6.17 18.97 -4.01
N ILE A 25 5.81 17.78 -3.50
CA ILE A 25 6.50 17.08 -2.42
C ILE A 25 6.95 15.72 -2.98
N THR A 26 8.23 15.40 -2.80
CA THR A 26 8.80 14.13 -3.23
C THR A 26 9.09 13.24 -2.03
N PRO A 27 8.87 11.91 -2.12
CA PRO A 27 9.32 11.00 -1.08
C PRO A 27 10.85 11.02 -0.98
N VAL A 28 11.39 10.83 0.21
CA VAL A 28 12.83 10.59 0.37
C VAL A 28 13.14 9.21 -0.23
N ASN A 29 14.21 9.11 -1.03
CA ASN A 29 14.62 7.84 -1.60
C ASN A 29 14.79 6.82 -0.47
N ILE A 30 14.09 5.70 -0.58
CA ILE A 30 14.07 4.61 0.40
C ILE A 30 15.48 4.07 0.70
N GLN A 31 16.44 4.20 -0.22
CA GLN A 31 17.86 3.86 0.00
C GLN A 31 18.53 4.71 1.08
N HIS A 32 18.00 5.90 1.36
CA HIS A 32 18.52 6.80 2.37
C HIS A 32 17.77 6.66 3.70
N VAL A 33 16.93 5.63 3.88
CA VAL A 33 16.16 5.40 5.11
C VAL A 33 16.38 3.98 5.61
N ARG A 34 17.10 3.84 6.72
CA ARG A 34 17.41 2.56 7.36
C ARG A 34 16.64 2.41 8.67
N LEU A 35 15.67 1.49 8.69
CA LEU A 35 14.95 1.15 9.91
C LEU A 35 15.84 0.45 10.96
N THR A 36 15.58 0.77 12.22
CA THR A 36 16.21 0.18 13.42
C THR A 36 15.18 -0.13 14.50
N ASP A 37 13.89 -0.14 14.16
CA ASP A 37 12.78 -0.30 15.09
C ASP A 37 12.48 -1.77 15.42
N GLU A 38 11.62 -1.97 16.42
CA GLU A 38 11.18 -3.29 16.87
C GLU A 38 9.84 -3.72 16.27
N PHE A 39 9.19 -2.87 15.45
CA PHE A 39 7.89 -3.17 14.85
C PHE A 39 8.00 -3.49 13.35
N TRP A 40 8.44 -2.56 12.52
CA TRP A 40 8.47 -2.71 11.07
C TRP A 40 9.65 -3.55 10.58
N LEU A 41 10.85 -3.37 11.15
CA LEU A 41 12.02 -4.12 10.72
C LEU A 41 11.81 -5.66 10.80
N PRO A 42 11.23 -6.24 11.87
CA PRO A 42 10.88 -7.66 11.90
C PRO A 42 9.93 -8.11 10.80
N TRP A 43 8.96 -7.28 10.40
CA TRP A 43 8.07 -7.58 9.27
C TRP A 43 8.83 -7.63 7.95
N ILE A 44 9.71 -6.66 7.70
CA ILE A 44 10.53 -6.60 6.49
C ILE A 44 11.48 -7.81 6.42
N GLN A 45 12.13 -8.16 7.53
CA GLN A 45 12.99 -9.34 7.61
C GLN A 45 12.21 -10.62 7.33
N LYS A 46 11.04 -10.78 7.95
CA LYS A 46 10.15 -11.93 7.72
C LYS A 46 9.75 -12.06 6.25
N VAL A 47 9.42 -10.94 5.60
CA VAL A 47 9.13 -10.94 4.16
C VAL A 47 10.35 -11.37 3.34
N GLN A 48 11.52 -10.78 3.63
CA GLN A 48 12.76 -11.07 2.91
C GLN A 48 13.24 -12.52 3.05
N GLU A 49 13.16 -13.06 4.26
CA GLU A 49 13.74 -14.35 4.63
C GLU A 49 12.80 -15.53 4.46
N LYS A 50 11.49 -15.29 4.43
CA LYS A 50 10.49 -16.37 4.43
C LYS A 50 9.40 -16.17 3.39
N THR A 51 8.72 -15.02 3.38
CA THR A 51 7.55 -14.81 2.52
C THR A 51 7.93 -14.82 1.04
N ILE A 52 9.05 -14.22 0.66
CA ILE A 52 9.53 -14.22 -0.74
C ILE A 52 9.88 -15.63 -1.20
N GLU A 53 10.65 -16.39 -0.41
CA GLU A 53 11.00 -17.78 -0.72
C GLU A 53 9.73 -18.61 -0.92
N TYR A 54 8.79 -18.50 0.02
CA TYR A 54 7.51 -19.20 -0.06
C TYR A 54 6.68 -18.81 -1.30
N ALA A 55 6.63 -17.52 -1.65
CA ALA A 55 5.92 -17.06 -2.85
C ALA A 55 6.57 -17.58 -4.14
N VAL A 56 7.90 -17.71 -4.17
CA VAL A 56 8.64 -18.30 -5.30
C VAL A 56 8.36 -19.79 -5.40
N GLU A 57 8.37 -20.53 -4.29
CA GLU A 57 7.98 -21.96 -4.26
C GLU A 57 6.55 -22.14 -4.80
N LYS A 58 5.60 -21.30 -4.38
CA LYS A 58 4.22 -21.34 -4.89
C LYS A 58 4.13 -21.04 -6.38
N CYS A 59 4.90 -20.06 -6.87
CA CYS A 59 4.97 -19.77 -8.29
C CYS A 59 5.53 -20.94 -9.11
N GLU A 60 6.48 -21.69 -8.55
CA GLU A 60 7.01 -22.92 -9.17
C GLU A 60 5.97 -24.04 -9.18
N GLU A 61 5.32 -24.32 -8.05
CA GLU A 61 4.28 -25.34 -7.91
C GLU A 61 3.11 -25.12 -8.90
N GLU A 62 2.65 -23.87 -9.01
CA GLU A 62 1.52 -23.49 -9.86
C GLU A 62 1.90 -23.31 -11.34
N GLY A 63 3.20 -23.37 -11.67
CA GLY A 63 3.69 -23.29 -13.05
C GLY A 63 3.74 -21.87 -13.62
N ARG A 64 3.86 -20.84 -12.77
CA ARG A 64 3.98 -19.43 -13.19
C ARG A 64 5.24 -19.22 -14.02
N PHE A 65 6.36 -19.83 -13.62
CA PHE A 65 7.62 -19.77 -14.37
C PHE A 65 7.57 -20.59 -15.66
N ASP A 66 6.93 -21.77 -15.61
CA ASP A 66 6.74 -22.62 -16.79
C ASP A 66 6.01 -21.89 -17.91
N ASN A 67 5.01 -21.08 -17.59
CA ASN A 67 4.26 -20.31 -18.59
C ASN A 67 5.19 -19.41 -19.44
N PHE A 68 6.19 -18.74 -18.85
CA PHE A 68 7.16 -17.96 -19.61
C PHE A 68 8.07 -18.85 -20.48
N LEU A 69 8.48 -20.01 -19.97
CA LEU A 69 9.30 -20.97 -20.71
C LEU A 69 8.55 -21.60 -21.89
N ILE A 70 7.26 -21.92 -21.71
CA ILE A 70 6.40 -22.45 -22.76
C ILE A 70 6.14 -21.37 -23.81
N ALA A 71 5.78 -20.15 -23.39
CA ALA A 71 5.58 -19.02 -24.29
C ALA A 71 6.83 -18.75 -25.16
N GLY A 72 8.03 -18.88 -24.59
CA GLY A 72 9.30 -18.72 -25.32
C GLY A 72 9.79 -19.97 -26.06
N GLY A 73 9.03 -21.06 -26.11
CA GLY A 73 9.41 -22.31 -26.80
C GLY A 73 10.62 -23.03 -26.18
N ARG A 74 10.91 -22.79 -24.89
CA ARG A 74 11.95 -23.50 -24.12
C ARG A 74 11.43 -24.72 -23.37
N MET A 75 10.11 -24.84 -23.26
CA MET A 75 9.42 -25.96 -22.65
C MET A 75 8.17 -26.29 -23.49
N GLU A 76 7.86 -27.57 -23.67
CA GLU A 76 6.59 -27.99 -24.28
C GLU A 76 5.49 -28.03 -23.22
N GLY A 77 4.29 -27.57 -23.55
CA GLY A 77 3.16 -27.61 -22.62
C GLY A 77 2.00 -26.73 -23.06
N SER A 78 0.95 -26.69 -22.23
CA SER A 78 -0.14 -25.73 -22.31
C SER A 78 -0.07 -24.76 -21.14
N VAL A 79 -0.83 -23.66 -21.21
CA VAL A 79 -0.97 -22.72 -20.08
C VAL A 79 -1.26 -23.46 -18.77
N ARG A 80 -0.54 -23.08 -17.72
CA ARG A 80 -0.73 -23.52 -16.33
C ARG A 80 -1.35 -22.39 -15.52
N GLY A 81 -2.11 -22.75 -14.48
CA GLY A 81 -2.88 -21.80 -13.71
C GLY A 81 -4.31 -21.63 -14.21
N VAL A 82 -5.05 -20.76 -13.51
CA VAL A 82 -6.48 -20.55 -13.73
C VAL A 82 -6.84 -19.07 -13.92
N MET A 83 -5.88 -18.16 -13.75
CA MET A 83 -6.12 -16.72 -13.89
C MET A 83 -5.34 -16.13 -15.07
N PRO A 84 -5.93 -15.21 -15.85
CA PRO A 84 -5.26 -14.59 -16.99
C PRO A 84 -4.17 -13.58 -16.56
N PHE A 85 -4.10 -13.30 -15.26
CA PHE A 85 -3.16 -12.37 -14.63
C PHE A 85 -2.08 -13.05 -13.78
N ASP A 86 -1.93 -14.37 -13.91
CA ASP A 86 -0.94 -15.17 -13.17
C ASP A 86 0.52 -14.69 -13.42
N ASP A 87 0.80 -14.06 -14.56
CA ASP A 87 2.12 -13.44 -14.85
C ASP A 87 2.48 -12.34 -13.84
N SER A 88 1.48 -11.60 -13.35
CA SER A 88 1.66 -10.47 -12.44
C SER A 88 2.21 -10.88 -11.07
N ASP A 89 2.02 -12.13 -10.67
CA ASP A 89 2.52 -12.67 -9.41
C ASP A 89 4.05 -12.65 -9.38
N VAL A 90 4.68 -13.04 -10.48
CA VAL A 90 6.14 -13.00 -10.63
C VAL A 90 6.63 -11.55 -10.60
N TYR A 91 5.94 -10.62 -11.24
CA TYR A 91 6.33 -9.20 -11.25
C TYR A 91 6.27 -8.58 -9.86
N LYS A 92 5.19 -8.84 -9.11
CA LYS A 92 5.03 -8.34 -7.73
C LYS A 92 6.07 -8.93 -6.76
N ILE A 93 6.45 -10.20 -6.94
CA ILE A 93 7.55 -10.81 -6.17
C ILE A 93 8.87 -10.11 -6.47
N ILE A 94 9.17 -9.82 -7.74
CA ILE A 94 10.38 -9.07 -8.13
C ILE A 94 10.37 -7.67 -7.53
N GLU A 95 9.22 -6.98 -7.55
CA GLU A 95 9.05 -5.66 -6.95
C GLU A 95 9.37 -5.68 -5.45
N GLY A 96 8.77 -6.60 -4.69
CA GLY A 96 9.01 -6.72 -3.24
C GLY A 96 10.41 -7.16 -2.87
N ALA A 97 10.98 -8.12 -3.60
CA ALA A 97 12.36 -8.51 -3.44
C ALA A 97 13.31 -7.34 -3.70
N SER A 98 13.06 -6.54 -4.74
CA SER A 98 13.85 -5.36 -5.06
C SER A 98 13.77 -4.30 -3.96
N ASN A 99 12.58 -4.02 -3.41
CA ASN A 99 12.43 -3.12 -2.25
C ASN A 99 13.19 -3.65 -1.02
N SER A 100 13.14 -4.96 -0.75
CA SER A 100 13.80 -5.55 0.42
C SER A 100 15.34 -5.43 0.40
N LEU A 101 15.94 -5.47 -0.81
CA LEU A 101 17.39 -5.33 -0.97
C LEU A 101 17.92 -3.98 -0.51
N ILE A 102 17.05 -2.97 -0.46
CA ILE A 102 17.41 -1.61 -0.10
C ILE A 102 17.75 -1.50 1.38
N SER A 103 16.94 -2.10 2.25
CA SER A 103 17.18 -2.08 3.70
C SER A 103 18.17 -3.14 4.16
N SER A 104 18.31 -4.24 3.41
CA SER A 104 19.16 -5.38 3.76
C SER A 104 19.68 -6.07 2.48
N PRO A 105 20.90 -5.75 2.02
CA PRO A 105 21.49 -6.39 0.86
C PRO A 105 21.59 -7.91 1.01
N ASN A 106 21.11 -8.65 0.02
CA ASN A 106 21.12 -10.11 0.02
C ASN A 106 21.57 -10.64 -1.36
N PRO A 107 22.85 -11.02 -1.52
CA PRO A 107 23.40 -11.47 -2.81
C PRO A 107 22.71 -12.71 -3.39
N LYS A 108 22.15 -13.59 -2.53
CA LYS A 108 21.39 -14.76 -2.99
C LYS A 108 20.07 -14.32 -3.61
N LEU A 109 19.37 -13.38 -2.97
CA LEU A 109 18.13 -12.82 -3.48
C LEU A 109 18.36 -12.03 -4.78
N GLU A 110 19.46 -11.29 -4.88
CA GLU A 110 19.83 -10.59 -6.13
C GLU A 110 20.08 -11.57 -7.29
N THR A 111 20.76 -12.69 -7.02
CA THR A 111 20.97 -13.76 -8.03
C THR A 111 19.64 -14.41 -8.44
N LEU A 112 18.74 -14.61 -7.48
CA LEU A 112 17.39 -15.11 -7.75
C LEU A 112 16.62 -14.14 -8.65
N LEU A 113 16.63 -12.83 -8.34
CA LEU A 113 16.01 -11.80 -9.16
C LEU A 113 16.52 -11.82 -10.62
N ASP A 114 17.84 -11.88 -10.82
CA ASP A 114 18.43 -11.97 -12.15
C ASP A 114 17.94 -13.22 -12.92
N SER A 115 17.74 -14.34 -12.21
CA SER A 115 17.21 -15.58 -12.76
C SER A 115 15.73 -15.44 -13.16
N LEU A 116 14.90 -14.85 -12.29
CA LEU A 116 13.47 -14.60 -12.56
C LEU A 116 13.29 -13.66 -13.76
N VAL A 117 14.06 -12.56 -13.83
CA VAL A 117 14.06 -11.64 -14.97
C VAL A 117 14.50 -12.35 -16.25
N GLY A 118 15.49 -13.24 -16.15
CA GLY A 118 15.92 -14.11 -17.25
C GLY A 118 14.79 -15.00 -17.80
N ILE A 119 13.97 -15.58 -16.92
CA ILE A 119 12.80 -16.39 -17.28
C ILE A 119 11.74 -15.52 -17.97
N ILE A 120 11.43 -14.34 -17.43
CA ILE A 120 10.46 -13.40 -18.02
C ILE A 120 10.87 -13.04 -19.45
N LYS A 121 12.16 -12.75 -19.67
CA LYS A 121 12.70 -12.39 -20.98
C LYS A 121 12.47 -13.47 -22.03
N ILE A 122 12.49 -14.75 -21.65
CA ILE A 122 12.26 -15.87 -22.57
C ILE A 122 10.84 -15.82 -23.16
N GLY A 123 9.85 -15.47 -22.34
CA GLY A 123 8.45 -15.40 -22.77
C GLY A 123 8.09 -14.17 -23.61
N GLN A 124 8.99 -13.18 -23.73
CA GLN A 124 8.71 -11.95 -24.47
C GLN A 124 8.84 -12.16 -25.99
N GLU A 125 7.80 -11.80 -26.72
CA GLU A 125 7.79 -11.90 -28.17
C GLU A 125 8.71 -10.86 -28.85
N PRO A 126 9.10 -11.06 -30.13
CA PRO A 126 10.03 -10.17 -30.83
C PRO A 126 9.59 -8.71 -30.91
N ASP A 127 8.29 -8.43 -30.90
CA ASP A 127 7.71 -7.08 -30.93
C ASP A 127 7.52 -6.45 -29.54
N GLY A 128 7.81 -7.19 -28.46
CA GLY A 128 7.69 -6.71 -27.08
C GLY A 128 6.45 -7.22 -26.34
N TYR A 129 5.55 -7.93 -27.01
CA TYR A 129 4.37 -8.49 -26.37
C TYR A 129 4.75 -9.49 -25.30
N LEU A 130 4.05 -9.43 -24.17
CA LEU A 130 4.26 -10.33 -23.04
C LEU A 130 2.96 -10.51 -22.26
N THR A 131 2.29 -11.62 -22.53
CA THR A 131 1.22 -12.19 -21.71
C THR A 131 1.18 -13.67 -22.05
N THR A 132 1.69 -14.48 -21.13
CA THR A 132 2.15 -15.85 -21.44
C THR A 132 1.03 -16.71 -21.98
N TRP A 133 -0.14 -16.72 -21.34
CA TRP A 133 -1.26 -17.57 -21.75
C TRP A 133 -1.67 -17.31 -23.20
N ARG A 134 -1.64 -16.05 -23.64
CA ARG A 134 -2.04 -15.67 -24.99
C ARG A 134 -0.95 -15.98 -26.02
N THR A 135 0.33 -15.88 -25.63
CA THR A 135 1.45 -16.32 -26.47
C THR A 135 1.47 -17.84 -26.64
N ILE A 136 1.08 -18.60 -25.60
CA ILE A 136 1.01 -20.07 -25.64
C ILE A 136 -0.13 -20.56 -26.54
N ASP A 137 -1.36 -20.07 -26.30
CA ASP A 137 -2.53 -20.42 -27.10
C ASP A 137 -3.52 -19.25 -27.13
N LEU A 138 -3.52 -18.53 -28.25
CA LEU A 138 -4.39 -17.38 -28.50
C LEU A 138 -5.88 -17.68 -28.29
N SER A 139 -6.29 -18.95 -28.40
CA SER A 139 -7.69 -19.37 -28.39
C SER A 139 -8.16 -19.94 -27.05
N LYS A 140 -7.26 -20.11 -26.07
CA LYS A 140 -7.55 -20.84 -24.84
C LYS A 140 -7.04 -20.11 -23.59
N PRO A 141 -7.84 -19.17 -23.05
CA PRO A 141 -7.51 -18.51 -21.79
C PRO A 141 -7.57 -19.51 -20.63
N PRO A 142 -6.80 -19.26 -19.55
CA PRO A 142 -6.84 -20.11 -18.36
C PRO A 142 -8.16 -19.95 -17.59
N ALA A 143 -8.82 -18.81 -17.73
CA ALA A 143 -10.07 -18.46 -17.07
C ALA A 143 -11.28 -18.61 -18.01
N THR A 144 -12.35 -19.23 -17.52
CA THR A 144 -13.60 -19.44 -18.27
C THR A 144 -14.40 -18.16 -18.53
N TRP A 145 -14.14 -17.10 -17.78
CA TRP A 145 -14.79 -15.79 -17.90
C TRP A 145 -14.12 -14.87 -18.92
N VAL A 146 -12.99 -15.27 -19.51
CA VAL A 146 -12.37 -14.55 -20.63
C VAL A 146 -12.95 -15.07 -21.94
N GLU A 147 -13.76 -14.27 -22.60
CA GLU A 147 -14.31 -14.62 -23.91
C GLU A 147 -13.19 -14.59 -24.98
N VAL A 148 -13.22 -15.52 -25.93
CA VAL A 148 -12.38 -15.54 -27.12
C VAL A 148 -13.29 -15.51 -28.34
N LYS A 149 -13.13 -14.50 -29.20
CA LYS A 149 -13.94 -14.35 -30.41
C LYS A 149 -13.17 -14.81 -31.64
N GLU A 150 -11.98 -14.26 -31.82
CA GLU A 150 -11.14 -14.52 -33.00
C GLU A 150 -9.82 -15.19 -32.67
N GLY A 151 -9.43 -15.25 -31.39
CA GLY A 151 -8.12 -15.78 -30.99
C GLY A 151 -7.02 -14.81 -31.39
N LYS A 152 -7.15 -13.54 -30.98
CA LYS A 152 -6.19 -12.47 -31.29
C LYS A 152 -5.84 -11.67 -30.04
N ARG A 153 -4.69 -11.00 -30.08
CA ARG A 153 -4.31 -10.05 -29.03
C ARG A 153 -5.35 -8.94 -28.87
N TRP A 154 -5.49 -8.47 -27.64
CA TRP A 154 -6.32 -7.31 -27.30
C TRP A 154 -7.83 -7.52 -27.50
N GLU A 155 -8.30 -8.77 -27.59
CA GLU A 155 -9.73 -9.06 -27.45
C GLU A 155 -10.09 -9.28 -25.98
N SER A 156 -11.32 -8.92 -25.61
CA SER A 156 -11.86 -9.10 -24.26
C SER A 156 -11.06 -8.37 -23.18
N LEU A 157 -10.59 -7.15 -23.48
CA LEU A 157 -9.80 -6.31 -22.56
C LEU A 157 -10.49 -6.01 -21.22
N ALA A 158 -11.82 -6.10 -21.17
CA ALA A 158 -12.61 -6.05 -19.92
C ALA A 158 -12.15 -7.10 -18.89
N THR A 159 -11.62 -8.22 -19.38
CA THR A 159 -11.38 -9.43 -18.60
C THR A 159 -10.01 -10.09 -18.87
N SER A 160 -9.34 -9.81 -19.98
CA SER A 160 -8.11 -10.50 -20.38
C SER A 160 -6.90 -10.19 -19.51
N HIS A 161 -6.92 -9.06 -18.79
CA HIS A 161 -5.82 -8.56 -17.96
C HIS A 161 -4.47 -8.36 -18.68
N GLU A 162 -4.44 -8.33 -20.02
CA GLU A 162 -3.20 -8.04 -20.78
C GLU A 162 -2.56 -6.71 -20.37
N LEU A 163 -3.38 -5.66 -20.23
CA LEU A 163 -2.91 -4.33 -19.79
C LEU A 163 -2.59 -4.31 -18.28
N TYR A 164 -3.29 -5.09 -17.47
CA TYR A 164 -3.01 -5.21 -16.04
C TYR A 164 -1.64 -5.86 -15.79
N ASN A 165 -1.33 -6.94 -16.51
CA ASN A 165 -0.03 -7.61 -16.43
C ASN A 165 1.10 -6.65 -16.83
N ALA A 166 0.89 -5.86 -17.89
CA ALA A 166 1.84 -4.86 -18.33
C ALA A 166 2.08 -3.78 -17.26
N GLY A 167 1.02 -3.25 -16.63
CA GLY A 167 1.15 -2.27 -15.56
C GLY A 167 2.01 -2.76 -14.39
N HIS A 168 1.74 -3.97 -13.90
CA HIS A 168 2.56 -4.56 -12.83
C HIS A 168 4.01 -4.83 -13.26
N MET A 169 4.24 -5.25 -14.50
CA MET A 169 5.60 -5.40 -15.03
C MET A 169 6.34 -4.05 -15.01
N TYR A 170 5.67 -2.96 -15.40
CA TYR A 170 6.28 -1.64 -15.45
C TYR A 170 6.66 -1.15 -14.05
N GLU A 171 5.77 -1.27 -13.07
CA GLU A 171 6.07 -0.90 -11.68
C GLU A 171 7.26 -1.70 -11.14
N ALA A 172 7.24 -3.02 -11.32
CA ALA A 172 8.29 -3.91 -10.84
C ALA A 172 9.64 -3.63 -11.50
N ALA A 173 9.66 -3.36 -12.81
CA ALA A 173 10.89 -3.07 -13.55
C ALA A 173 11.51 -1.73 -13.13
N VAL A 174 10.69 -0.71 -12.86
CA VAL A 174 11.15 0.59 -12.33
C VAL A 174 11.75 0.43 -10.94
N VAL A 175 11.04 -0.28 -10.03
CA VAL A 175 11.55 -0.53 -8.67
C VAL A 175 12.85 -1.36 -8.71
N HIS A 176 12.93 -2.38 -9.57
CA HIS A 176 14.14 -3.18 -9.75
C HIS A 176 15.32 -2.33 -10.24
N TYR A 177 15.09 -1.45 -11.20
CA TYR A 177 16.10 -0.52 -11.70
C TYR A 177 16.58 0.44 -10.59
N LYS A 178 15.66 1.04 -9.82
CA LYS A 178 16.03 1.91 -8.69
C LYS A 178 16.83 1.17 -7.61
N ALA A 179 16.45 -0.08 -7.31
CA ALA A 179 17.10 -0.89 -6.28
C ALA A 179 18.52 -1.37 -6.68
N THR A 180 18.75 -1.67 -7.96
CA THR A 180 19.97 -2.38 -8.41
C THR A 180 20.84 -1.63 -9.42
N GLY A 181 20.30 -0.57 -10.04
CA GLY A 181 20.89 0.09 -11.21
C GLY A 181 20.87 -0.74 -12.50
N LYS A 182 20.39 -2.00 -12.47
CA LYS A 182 20.38 -2.89 -13.63
C LYS A 182 19.19 -2.60 -14.55
N ARG A 183 19.46 -2.59 -15.86
CA ARG A 183 18.44 -2.35 -16.91
C ARG A 183 17.83 -3.62 -17.50
N ASN A 184 18.26 -4.81 -17.07
CA ASN A 184 17.81 -6.09 -17.59
C ASN A 184 16.27 -6.24 -17.58
N PHE A 185 15.60 -5.83 -16.51
CA PHE A 185 14.13 -5.85 -16.45
C PHE A 185 13.49 -4.59 -17.05
N LEU A 186 14.10 -3.42 -16.84
CA LEU A 186 13.64 -2.15 -17.40
C LEU A 186 13.52 -2.18 -18.92
N ASP A 187 14.50 -2.77 -19.62
CA ASP A 187 14.48 -2.83 -21.09
C ASP A 187 13.40 -3.79 -21.62
N ILE A 188 13.00 -4.82 -20.84
CA ILE A 188 11.84 -5.68 -21.16
C ILE A 188 10.56 -4.86 -21.08
N ALA A 189 10.39 -4.09 -19.99
CA ALA A 189 9.25 -3.23 -19.77
C ALA A 189 9.13 -2.13 -20.84
N ILE A 190 10.23 -1.44 -21.17
CA ILE A 190 10.29 -0.42 -22.22
C ILE A 190 9.83 -0.98 -23.57
N LYS A 191 10.33 -2.16 -23.96
CA LYS A 191 9.95 -2.79 -25.23
C LYS A 191 8.46 -3.11 -25.29
N ASN A 192 7.88 -3.54 -24.17
CA ASN A 192 6.45 -3.78 -24.07
C ASN A 192 5.64 -2.48 -24.07
N ALA A 193 6.08 -1.44 -23.36
CA ALA A 193 5.41 -0.12 -23.34
C ALA A 193 5.42 0.54 -24.73
N ASP A 194 6.51 0.40 -25.49
CA ASP A 194 6.60 0.88 -26.88
C ASP A 194 5.56 0.19 -27.78
N LEU A 195 5.32 -1.11 -27.58
CA LEU A 195 4.24 -1.83 -28.25
C LEU A 195 2.87 -1.27 -27.85
N MET A 196 2.64 -0.96 -26.57
CA MET A 196 1.36 -0.38 -26.13
C MET A 196 1.10 0.98 -26.79
N VAL A 197 2.11 1.86 -26.86
CA VAL A 197 2.03 3.16 -27.54
C VAL A 197 1.71 3.01 -29.04
N ALA A 198 2.31 2.00 -29.70
CA ALA A 198 2.03 1.71 -31.10
C ALA A 198 0.64 1.11 -31.32
N THR A 199 0.07 0.44 -30.31
CA THR A 199 -1.17 -0.34 -30.42
C THR A 199 -2.42 0.48 -30.07
N PHE A 200 -2.37 1.30 -29.01
CA PHE A 200 -3.55 1.95 -28.43
C PHE A 200 -3.55 3.46 -28.69
N GLY A 201 -4.74 4.01 -28.98
CA GLY A 201 -4.94 5.43 -29.28
C GLY A 201 -6.03 5.67 -30.31
N GLU A 202 -6.26 6.94 -30.66
CA GLU A 202 -7.30 7.36 -31.62
C GLU A 202 -6.83 7.36 -33.09
N ASP A 203 -5.53 7.25 -33.31
CA ASP A 203 -4.95 7.27 -34.66
C ASP A 203 -5.46 6.10 -35.51
N LYS A 204 -5.56 6.33 -36.82
CA LYS A 204 -5.97 5.30 -37.77
C LYS A 204 -5.06 4.06 -37.68
N GLY A 205 -5.66 2.92 -37.35
CA GLY A 205 -4.97 1.63 -37.23
C GLY A 205 -4.64 1.23 -35.80
N LYS A 206 -4.84 2.12 -34.82
CA LYS A 206 -4.77 1.81 -33.39
C LYS A 206 -6.10 1.28 -32.87
N ILE A 207 -6.04 0.64 -31.70
CA ILE A 207 -7.19 0.11 -30.97
C ILE A 207 -7.71 1.19 -30.02
N ALA A 208 -8.96 1.59 -30.22
CA ALA A 208 -9.72 2.43 -29.31
C ALA A 208 -10.27 1.57 -28.15
N ALA A 209 -9.51 1.47 -27.06
CA ALA A 209 -9.92 0.74 -25.86
C ALA A 209 -9.25 1.29 -24.60
N VAL A 210 -9.74 0.83 -23.44
CA VAL A 210 -9.19 1.10 -22.11
C VAL A 210 -8.98 -0.22 -21.35
N PRO A 211 -8.19 -0.22 -20.26
CA PRO A 211 -8.01 -1.41 -19.43
C PRO A 211 -9.31 -1.92 -18.78
N GLY A 212 -9.52 -3.22 -18.70
CA GLY A 212 -10.57 -3.79 -17.85
C GLY A 212 -10.27 -3.63 -16.36
N HIS A 213 -8.99 -3.78 -15.98
CA HIS A 213 -8.48 -3.57 -14.62
C HIS A 213 -7.34 -2.55 -14.69
N GLN A 214 -7.55 -1.39 -14.09
CA GLN A 214 -6.62 -0.24 -14.07
C GLN A 214 -5.35 -0.55 -13.29
N ILE A 215 -4.20 -0.11 -13.81
CA ILE A 215 -2.84 -0.15 -13.19
C ILE A 215 -1.80 0.20 -14.27
N ILE A 216 -2.08 -0.07 -15.55
CA ILE A 216 -1.15 0.29 -16.63
C ILE A 216 -0.90 1.79 -16.67
N GLU A 217 -1.88 2.59 -16.28
CA GLU A 217 -1.79 4.04 -16.20
C GLU A 217 -0.68 4.45 -15.22
N THR A 218 -0.64 3.90 -14.00
CA THR A 218 0.45 4.19 -13.05
C THR A 218 1.79 3.61 -13.52
N GLY A 219 1.78 2.41 -14.10
CA GLY A 219 2.98 1.77 -14.64
C GLY A 219 3.66 2.58 -15.74
N LEU A 220 2.87 3.12 -16.67
CA LEU A 220 3.35 3.98 -17.75
C LEU A 220 3.90 5.30 -17.21
N ILE A 221 3.25 5.89 -16.21
CA ILE A 221 3.73 7.13 -15.57
C ILE A 221 5.07 6.89 -14.87
N LYS A 222 5.21 5.78 -14.11
CA LYS A 222 6.50 5.40 -13.50
C LYS A 222 7.60 5.18 -14.54
N LEU A 223 7.28 4.59 -15.69
CA LEU A 223 8.22 4.47 -16.80
C LEU A 223 8.59 5.84 -17.38
N TYR A 224 7.63 6.75 -17.52
CA TYR A 224 7.89 8.13 -17.93
C TYR A 224 8.87 8.82 -16.98
N GLU A 225 8.70 8.70 -15.66
CA GLU A 225 9.58 9.32 -14.66
C GLU A 225 11.05 8.93 -14.82
N VAL A 226 11.34 7.66 -15.15
CA VAL A 226 12.72 7.16 -15.29
C VAL A 226 13.27 7.23 -16.72
N THR A 227 12.42 7.40 -17.73
CA THR A 227 12.85 7.45 -19.14
C THR A 227 12.79 8.85 -19.76
N GLY A 228 11.91 9.72 -19.26
CA GLY A 228 11.55 11.00 -19.84
C GLY A 228 10.76 10.90 -21.15
N LYS A 229 10.20 9.73 -21.49
CA LYS A 229 9.47 9.53 -22.75
C LYS A 229 7.99 9.90 -22.61
N GLU A 230 7.62 11.10 -23.09
CA GLU A 230 6.25 11.66 -23.01
C GLU A 230 5.17 10.73 -23.58
N ASP A 231 5.47 9.93 -24.62
CA ASP A 231 4.49 8.98 -25.20
C ASP A 231 3.85 8.04 -24.15
N TYR A 232 4.59 7.68 -23.09
CA TYR A 232 4.05 6.84 -22.02
C TYR A 232 3.03 7.60 -21.16
N LEU A 233 3.34 8.86 -20.83
CA LEU A 233 2.44 9.73 -20.08
C LEU A 233 1.18 10.06 -20.90
N ASP A 234 1.35 10.30 -22.20
CA ASP A 234 0.23 10.56 -23.11
C ASP A 234 -0.68 9.33 -23.27
N LEU A 235 -0.10 8.12 -23.33
CA LEU A 235 -0.89 6.89 -23.35
C LEU A 235 -1.63 6.65 -22.03
N ALA A 236 -0.99 6.89 -20.88
CA ALA A 236 -1.63 6.80 -19.57
C ALA A 236 -2.84 7.74 -19.49
N LYS A 237 -2.67 8.99 -19.94
CA LYS A 237 -3.77 9.96 -19.99
C LYS A 237 -4.86 9.56 -20.99
N TYR A 238 -4.49 9.01 -22.16
CA TYR A 238 -5.46 8.50 -23.14
C TYR A 238 -6.39 7.45 -22.53
N PHE A 239 -5.85 6.50 -21.76
CA PHE A 239 -6.67 5.47 -21.11
C PHE A 239 -7.65 6.06 -20.08
N LEU A 240 -7.25 7.08 -19.33
CA LEU A 240 -8.11 7.76 -18.36
C LEU A 240 -9.17 8.63 -19.03
N ASP A 241 -8.79 9.43 -20.04
CA ASP A 241 -9.69 10.34 -20.74
C ASP A 241 -10.81 9.58 -21.50
N ASN A 242 -10.50 8.37 -21.99
CA ASN A 242 -11.45 7.55 -22.74
C ASN A 242 -12.25 6.57 -21.90
N ARG A 243 -11.90 6.37 -20.62
CA ARG A 243 -12.71 5.59 -19.70
C ARG A 243 -14.03 6.31 -19.42
N GLY A 244 -15.15 5.61 -19.57
CA GLY A 244 -16.51 6.14 -19.46
C GLY A 244 -17.00 6.87 -20.70
N ASN A 245 -16.29 6.76 -21.82
CA ASN A 245 -16.68 7.36 -23.10
C ASN A 245 -17.30 6.30 -24.05
N PRO A 246 -18.64 6.28 -24.23
CA PRO A 246 -19.31 5.30 -25.09
C PRO A 246 -19.02 5.50 -26.59
N ASP A 247 -18.47 6.65 -26.99
CA ASP A 247 -18.04 6.88 -28.37
C ASP A 247 -16.69 6.20 -28.68
N ASN A 248 -15.91 5.85 -27.64
CA ASN A 248 -14.61 5.20 -27.77
C ASN A 248 -14.71 3.66 -27.76
N HIS A 249 -15.48 3.10 -26.82
CA HIS A 249 -15.64 1.65 -26.66
C HIS A 249 -16.97 1.29 -25.97
N GLU A 250 -17.33 0.00 -25.96
CA GLU A 250 -18.46 -0.49 -25.18
C GLU A 250 -18.13 -0.48 -23.68
N LEU A 251 -18.92 0.28 -22.91
CA LEU A 251 -18.64 0.51 -21.50
C LEU A 251 -18.73 -0.77 -20.65
N PHE A 252 -17.73 -0.98 -19.80
CA PHE A 252 -17.64 -2.10 -18.84
C PHE A 252 -18.48 -1.89 -17.57
N GLY A 253 -19.02 -0.69 -17.37
CA GLY A 253 -19.92 -0.36 -16.26
C GLY A 253 -19.22 -0.04 -14.93
N THR A 254 -19.98 -0.08 -13.83
CA THR A 254 -19.51 0.37 -12.50
C THR A 254 -18.41 -0.50 -11.92
N TYR A 255 -18.42 -1.80 -12.20
CA TYR A 255 -17.40 -2.76 -11.72
C TYR A 255 -15.96 -2.31 -12.02
N SER A 256 -15.74 -1.74 -13.21
CA SER A 256 -14.45 -1.23 -13.70
C SER A 256 -14.37 0.30 -13.71
N GLN A 257 -15.25 0.97 -12.97
CA GLN A 257 -15.34 2.44 -12.89
C GLN A 257 -15.41 3.09 -14.30
N ASP A 258 -16.13 2.45 -15.22
CA ASP A 258 -16.21 2.82 -16.64
C ASP A 258 -17.64 3.24 -17.04
N HIS A 259 -18.47 3.56 -16.05
CA HIS A 259 -19.87 3.93 -16.23
C HIS A 259 -20.06 5.39 -16.67
N VAL A 260 -19.11 6.26 -16.32
CA VAL A 260 -19.07 7.69 -16.70
C VAL A 260 -17.61 8.16 -16.79
N PRO A 261 -17.32 9.25 -17.53
CA PRO A 261 -15.97 9.80 -17.64
C PRO A 261 -15.33 10.03 -16.28
N VAL A 262 -14.04 9.71 -16.14
CA VAL A 262 -13.34 9.73 -14.83
C VAL A 262 -13.44 11.08 -14.12
N VAL A 263 -13.36 12.19 -14.87
CA VAL A 263 -13.48 13.57 -14.33
C VAL A 263 -14.91 13.95 -13.90
N LYS A 264 -15.89 13.09 -14.17
CA LYS A 264 -17.30 13.26 -13.77
C LYS A 264 -17.72 12.31 -12.64
N GLN A 265 -16.84 11.41 -12.20
CA GLN A 265 -17.11 10.53 -11.07
C GLN A 265 -17.02 11.31 -9.75
N ASP A 266 -17.96 11.07 -8.85
CA ASP A 266 -18.06 11.76 -7.56
C ASP A 266 -18.28 10.81 -6.36
N GLU A 267 -18.44 9.51 -6.61
CA GLU A 267 -18.51 8.46 -5.59
C GLU A 267 -17.64 7.25 -5.96
N VAL A 268 -17.04 6.61 -4.95
CA VAL A 268 -16.29 5.36 -5.17
C VAL A 268 -17.27 4.19 -5.31
N VAL A 269 -17.15 3.44 -6.40
CA VAL A 269 -18.08 2.37 -6.78
C VAL A 269 -17.33 1.18 -7.40
N GLY A 270 -17.99 0.02 -7.48
CA GLY A 270 -17.43 -1.16 -8.14
C GLY A 270 -16.27 -1.78 -7.37
N HIS A 271 -15.43 -2.54 -8.07
CA HIS A 271 -14.31 -3.27 -7.47
C HIS A 271 -13.32 -2.31 -6.79
N ALA A 272 -12.99 -2.57 -5.52
CA ALA A 272 -12.22 -1.64 -4.69
C ALA A 272 -10.80 -1.40 -5.22
N VAL A 273 -10.05 -2.47 -5.56
CA VAL A 273 -8.69 -2.36 -6.13
C VAL A 273 -8.64 -1.59 -7.44
N ARG A 274 -9.51 -1.94 -8.41
CA ARG A 274 -9.61 -1.24 -9.70
C ARG A 274 -9.78 0.28 -9.49
N ALA A 275 -10.66 0.64 -8.57
CA ALA A 275 -10.95 2.03 -8.23
C ALA A 275 -9.69 2.75 -7.71
N VAL A 276 -9.05 2.26 -6.65
CA VAL A 276 -7.90 2.96 -6.05
C VAL A 276 -6.65 2.96 -6.92
N TYR A 277 -6.45 1.94 -7.77
CA TYR A 277 -5.39 1.98 -8.79
C TYR A 277 -5.64 3.04 -9.85
N MET A 278 -6.89 3.19 -10.29
CA MET A 278 -7.27 4.27 -11.20
C MET A 278 -7.12 5.65 -10.56
N TYR A 279 -7.57 5.81 -9.31
CA TYR A 279 -7.51 7.10 -8.62
C TYR A 279 -6.07 7.53 -8.33
N ALA A 280 -5.18 6.57 -8.09
CA ALA A 280 -3.74 6.83 -8.03
C ALA A 280 -3.23 7.43 -9.36
N ALA A 281 -3.53 6.82 -10.50
CA ALA A 281 -3.15 7.36 -11.81
C ALA A 281 -3.81 8.71 -12.14
N MET A 282 -5.07 8.89 -11.76
CA MET A 282 -5.75 10.19 -11.90
C MET A 282 -5.04 11.29 -11.10
N THR A 283 -4.55 10.95 -9.91
CA THR A 283 -3.78 11.88 -9.06
C THR A 283 -2.43 12.19 -9.69
N ASP A 284 -1.76 11.19 -10.28
CA ASP A 284 -0.53 11.39 -11.04
C ASP A 284 -0.73 12.37 -12.21
N ILE A 285 -1.81 12.21 -13.00
CA ILE A 285 -2.13 13.14 -14.09
C ILE A 285 -2.47 14.54 -13.56
N ALA A 286 -3.24 14.64 -12.47
CA ALA A 286 -3.59 15.92 -11.85
C ALA A 286 -2.33 16.70 -11.45
N ALA A 287 -1.36 16.04 -10.83
CA ALA A 287 -0.09 16.64 -10.42
C ALA A 287 0.79 17.01 -11.62
N ILE A 288 1.10 16.04 -12.49
CA ILE A 288 2.07 16.22 -13.58
C ILE A 288 1.58 17.22 -14.62
N LYS A 289 0.29 17.18 -15.00
CA LYS A 289 -0.28 18.07 -16.03
C LYS A 289 -0.98 19.31 -15.44
N ASN A 290 -1.00 19.48 -14.11
CA ASN A 290 -1.76 20.54 -13.42
C ASN A 290 -3.25 20.57 -13.83
N ASP A 291 -3.87 19.40 -13.98
CA ASP A 291 -5.23 19.27 -14.50
C ASP A 291 -6.29 19.35 -13.38
N SER A 292 -6.96 20.50 -13.30
CA SER A 292 -7.98 20.76 -12.28
C SER A 292 -9.22 19.87 -12.36
N ALA A 293 -9.53 19.29 -13.54
CA ALA A 293 -10.69 18.43 -13.69
C ALA A 293 -10.44 17.07 -13.02
N TYR A 294 -9.23 16.53 -13.20
CA TYR A 294 -8.78 15.34 -12.49
C TYR A 294 -8.70 15.58 -10.98
N LEU A 295 -8.11 16.72 -10.57
CA LEU A 295 -8.03 17.10 -9.16
C LEU A 295 -9.43 17.14 -8.49
N CYS A 296 -10.39 17.82 -9.12
CA CYS A 296 -11.75 17.94 -8.58
C CYS A 296 -12.44 16.57 -8.44
N ALA A 297 -12.20 15.64 -9.36
CA ALA A 297 -12.75 14.29 -9.27
C ALA A 297 -12.09 13.48 -8.14
N VAL A 298 -10.75 13.45 -8.07
CA VAL A 298 -10.07 12.68 -7.00
C VAL A 298 -10.40 13.22 -5.61
N ASP A 299 -10.58 14.53 -5.45
CA ASP A 299 -10.99 15.12 -4.16
C ASP A 299 -12.38 14.64 -3.72
N LYS A 300 -13.36 14.60 -4.64
CA LYS A 300 -14.72 14.11 -4.35
C LYS A 300 -14.74 12.62 -4.06
N LEU A 301 -14.00 11.85 -4.85
CA LEU A 301 -13.88 10.40 -4.68
C LEU A 301 -13.25 10.07 -3.32
N TRP A 302 -12.18 10.77 -2.96
CA TRP A 302 -11.52 10.57 -1.67
C TRP A 302 -12.44 10.96 -0.50
N ASP A 303 -13.14 12.10 -0.59
CA ASP A 303 -14.10 12.51 0.42
C ASP A 303 -15.24 11.48 0.57
N ASN A 304 -15.80 10.97 -0.53
CA ASN A 304 -16.83 9.92 -0.49
C ASN A 304 -16.33 8.65 0.23
N MET A 305 -15.12 8.19 -0.12
CA MET A 305 -14.51 7.01 0.50
C MET A 305 -14.35 7.19 2.01
N VAL A 306 -13.64 8.24 2.45
CA VAL A 306 -13.28 8.41 3.87
C VAL A 306 -14.46 8.87 4.74
N SER A 307 -15.47 9.55 4.16
CA SER A 307 -16.66 9.99 4.90
C SER A 307 -17.81 9.00 4.92
N LYS A 308 -17.83 7.99 4.04
CA LYS A 308 -19.01 7.10 3.90
C LYS A 308 -18.70 5.62 3.72
N LYS A 309 -17.51 5.23 3.25
CA LYS A 309 -17.24 3.85 2.77
C LYS A 309 -15.94 3.21 3.27
N MET A 310 -15.24 3.84 4.20
CA MET A 310 -14.01 3.32 4.82
C MET A 310 -14.30 2.71 6.18
N TYR A 311 -13.77 1.52 6.44
CA TYR A 311 -13.89 0.86 7.74
C TYR A 311 -12.93 1.48 8.77
N ILE A 312 -13.24 1.31 10.07
CA ILE A 312 -12.41 1.83 11.17
C ILE A 312 -10.96 1.36 11.12
N MET A 313 -10.67 0.19 10.54
CA MET A 313 -9.31 -0.33 10.37
C MET A 313 -8.59 0.14 9.09
N GLY A 314 -9.19 1.06 8.33
CA GLY A 314 -8.64 1.61 7.08
C GLY A 314 -8.97 0.77 5.83
N GLY A 315 -9.62 -0.38 5.99
CA GLY A 315 -10.04 -1.23 4.88
C GLY A 315 -11.18 -0.62 4.05
N ILE A 316 -11.23 -1.02 2.78
CA ILE A 316 -12.24 -0.61 1.80
C ILE A 316 -12.79 -1.81 1.00
N GLY A 317 -14.08 -1.75 0.67
CA GLY A 317 -14.81 -2.83 0.00
C GLY A 317 -15.72 -3.57 0.98
N ALA A 318 -17.03 -3.40 0.81
CA ALA A 318 -18.03 -3.92 1.75
C ALA A 318 -18.60 -5.28 1.32
N ARG A 319 -18.55 -5.59 0.01
CA ARG A 319 -19.30 -6.71 -0.58
C ARG A 319 -18.36 -7.75 -1.18
N HIS A 320 -18.64 -9.02 -0.87
CA HIS A 320 -18.04 -10.17 -1.57
C HIS A 320 -18.43 -10.22 -3.05
N ASP A 321 -19.65 -9.81 -3.38
CA ASP A 321 -20.04 -9.67 -4.77
C ASP A 321 -19.13 -8.64 -5.44
N GLN A 322 -18.40 -9.10 -6.47
CA GLN A 322 -17.50 -8.28 -7.26
C GLN A 322 -16.41 -7.53 -6.46
N GLU A 323 -16.12 -7.97 -5.22
CA GLU A 323 -15.02 -7.41 -4.41
C GLU A 323 -15.15 -5.87 -4.27
N SER A 324 -16.38 -5.41 -4.01
CA SER A 324 -16.82 -4.07 -4.37
C SER A 324 -17.13 -3.16 -3.18
N PHE A 325 -17.07 -1.85 -3.43
CA PHE A 325 -17.69 -0.85 -2.57
C PHE A 325 -19.20 -1.09 -2.47
N GLY A 326 -19.74 -0.91 -1.26
CA GLY A 326 -21.18 -0.86 -1.02
C GLY A 326 -21.78 0.52 -1.28
N GLU A 327 -23.03 0.69 -0.86
CA GLU A 327 -23.67 2.00 -0.76
C GLU A 327 -22.97 2.86 0.32
N ASN A 328 -23.24 4.17 0.29
CA ASN A 328 -22.82 5.06 1.37
C ASN A 328 -23.33 4.53 2.72
N TYR A 329 -22.42 4.41 3.71
CA TYR A 329 -22.68 3.89 5.06
C TYR A 329 -23.01 2.38 5.16
N GLU A 330 -22.86 1.62 4.08
CA GLU A 330 -22.92 0.15 4.11
C GLU A 330 -21.57 -0.42 4.55
N LEU A 331 -21.43 -0.70 5.85
CA LEU A 331 -20.19 -1.20 6.46
C LEU A 331 -20.47 -2.43 7.36
N PRO A 332 -20.97 -3.55 6.82
CA PRO A 332 -21.19 -4.77 7.59
C PRO A 332 -19.87 -5.33 8.13
N ASN A 333 -19.87 -5.91 9.34
CA ASN A 333 -18.63 -6.38 9.98
C ASN A 333 -18.27 -7.83 9.64
N LEU A 334 -19.25 -8.74 9.71
CA LEU A 334 -19.06 -10.19 9.48
C LEU A 334 -18.79 -10.51 8.01
N THR A 335 -19.47 -9.81 7.11
CA THR A 335 -19.38 -10.03 5.65
C THR A 335 -18.55 -8.95 4.95
N ALA A 336 -17.74 -8.19 5.70
CA ALA A 336 -16.87 -7.18 5.14
C ALA A 336 -15.86 -7.82 4.18
N TYR A 337 -15.65 -7.21 3.01
CA TYR A 337 -14.64 -7.70 2.09
C TYR A 337 -13.25 -7.19 2.48
N ASN A 338 -13.01 -5.88 2.43
CA ASN A 338 -11.75 -5.25 2.85
C ASN A 338 -10.52 -6.00 2.34
N GLU A 339 -10.42 -6.12 1.01
CA GLU A 339 -9.33 -6.86 0.38
C GLU A 339 -7.97 -6.28 0.80
N THR A 340 -7.00 -7.13 1.12
CA THR A 340 -5.62 -6.67 1.43
C THR A 340 -5.04 -5.84 0.27
N CYS A 341 -5.30 -6.20 -0.99
CA CYS A 341 -4.87 -5.40 -2.15
C CYS A 341 -5.52 -4.01 -2.18
N ALA A 342 -6.77 -3.88 -1.74
CA ALA A 342 -7.47 -2.60 -1.74
C ALA A 342 -6.88 -1.66 -0.68
N SER A 343 -6.53 -2.18 0.50
CA SER A 343 -5.76 -1.45 1.52
C SER A 343 -4.41 -0.95 0.97
N ILE A 344 -3.71 -1.77 0.17
CA ILE A 344 -2.43 -1.38 -0.45
C ILE A 344 -2.64 -0.27 -1.50
N GLY A 345 -3.64 -0.40 -2.36
CA GLY A 345 -3.98 0.62 -3.34
C GLY A 345 -4.41 1.95 -2.69
N ASP A 346 -5.16 1.89 -1.59
CA ASP A 346 -5.54 3.05 -0.79
C ASP A 346 -4.32 3.78 -0.20
N VAL A 347 -3.34 3.05 0.35
CA VAL A 347 -2.07 3.63 0.81
C VAL A 347 -1.34 4.34 -0.33
N TYR A 348 -1.25 3.72 -1.51
CA TYR A 348 -0.61 4.32 -2.67
C TYR A 348 -1.33 5.56 -3.20
N TRP A 349 -2.65 5.60 -3.11
CA TRP A 349 -3.44 6.76 -3.52
C TRP A 349 -3.30 7.91 -2.52
N ASN A 350 -3.44 7.66 -1.22
CA ASN A 350 -3.23 8.67 -0.18
C ASN A 350 -1.81 9.24 -0.20
N HIS A 351 -0.79 8.42 -0.49
CA HIS A 351 0.58 8.90 -0.60
C HIS A 351 0.74 9.92 -1.74
N ARG A 352 0.10 9.70 -2.89
CA ARG A 352 0.09 10.66 -4.01
C ARG A 352 -0.65 11.94 -3.66
N LEU A 353 -1.80 11.83 -2.99
CA LEU A 353 -2.56 12.99 -2.53
C LEU A 353 -1.75 13.83 -1.53
N HIS A 354 -0.99 13.19 -0.63
CA HIS A 354 -0.03 13.89 0.22
C HIS A 354 1.07 14.58 -0.60
N ASN A 355 1.71 13.86 -1.53
CA ASN A 355 2.78 14.41 -2.35
C ASN A 355 2.33 15.63 -3.20
N MET A 356 1.05 15.68 -3.54
CA MET A 356 0.46 16.80 -4.29
C MET A 356 0.11 18.01 -3.39
N THR A 357 -0.37 17.77 -2.17
CA THR A 357 -1.03 18.80 -1.35
C THR A 357 -0.30 19.16 -0.05
N GLY A 358 0.47 18.23 0.50
CA GLY A 358 1.06 18.30 1.83
C GLY A 358 0.06 18.23 2.98
N ASP A 359 -1.20 17.85 2.74
CA ASP A 359 -2.23 17.77 3.78
C ASP A 359 -2.03 16.51 4.66
N VAL A 360 -1.97 16.73 5.98
CA VAL A 360 -1.72 15.69 6.98
C VAL A 360 -2.72 14.53 6.91
N LYS A 361 -3.95 14.81 6.49
CA LYS A 361 -5.07 13.87 6.60
C LYS A 361 -4.85 12.59 5.81
N TYR A 362 -4.08 12.65 4.73
CA TYR A 362 -3.76 11.50 3.91
C TYR A 362 -2.83 10.54 4.66
N PHE A 363 -1.90 11.07 5.47
CA PHE A 363 -1.04 10.22 6.31
C PHE A 363 -1.75 9.68 7.56
N ASP A 364 -2.83 10.32 8.01
CA ASP A 364 -3.69 9.74 9.05
C ASP A 364 -4.43 8.50 8.52
N VAL A 365 -4.86 8.52 7.25
CA VAL A 365 -5.42 7.34 6.56
C VAL A 365 -4.35 6.29 6.32
N ILE A 366 -3.18 6.67 5.78
CA ILE A 366 -2.06 5.74 5.55
C ILE A 366 -1.67 5.02 6.84
N GLU A 367 -1.46 5.74 7.94
CA GLU A 367 -1.09 5.15 9.22
C GLU A 367 -2.17 4.16 9.71
N ARG A 368 -3.44 4.55 9.65
CA ARG A 368 -4.54 3.66 10.04
C ARG A 368 -4.56 2.38 9.20
N THR A 369 -4.44 2.48 7.88
CA THR A 369 -4.46 1.32 6.97
C THR A 369 -3.23 0.44 7.15
N LEU A 370 -2.02 1.04 7.22
CA LEU A 370 -0.75 0.32 7.40
C LEU A 370 -0.74 -0.53 8.67
N TYR A 371 -1.09 0.05 9.82
CA TYR A 371 -0.98 -0.62 11.13
C TYR A 371 -2.16 -1.55 11.46
N ASN A 372 -3.21 -1.56 10.62
CA ASN A 372 -4.41 -2.36 10.86
C ASN A 372 -4.80 -3.20 9.64
N GLY A 373 -5.62 -2.66 8.74
CA GLY A 373 -6.26 -3.40 7.64
C GLY A 373 -5.31 -3.95 6.58
N LEU A 374 -4.06 -3.48 6.53
CA LEU A 374 -3.03 -4.01 5.64
C LEU A 374 -2.30 -5.18 6.27
N ILE A 375 -1.65 -4.98 7.42
CA ILE A 375 -0.84 -6.04 8.05
C ILE A 375 -1.68 -7.15 8.69
N SER A 376 -2.99 -6.95 8.90
CA SER A 376 -3.91 -8.06 9.18
C SER A 376 -3.90 -9.10 8.05
N GLY A 377 -3.57 -8.68 6.82
CA GLY A 377 -3.48 -9.51 5.62
C GLY A 377 -2.43 -10.63 5.68
N ILE A 378 -1.47 -10.58 6.61
CA ILE A 378 -0.39 -11.58 6.74
C ILE A 378 -0.30 -12.08 8.18
N ALA A 379 -0.14 -13.39 8.34
CA ALA A 379 0.07 -14.01 9.63
C ALA A 379 1.45 -13.65 10.19
N LEU A 380 1.59 -13.76 11.51
CA LEU A 380 2.88 -13.62 12.18
C LEU A 380 3.89 -14.68 11.72
N ASP A 381 3.43 -15.81 11.18
CA ASP A 381 4.35 -16.78 10.58
C ASP A 381 4.89 -16.36 9.20
N GLY A 382 4.37 -15.32 8.55
CA GLY A 382 4.82 -14.83 7.25
C GLY A 382 4.45 -15.70 6.04
N THR A 383 3.62 -16.73 6.21
CA THR A 383 3.26 -17.72 5.17
C THR A 383 1.77 -17.99 5.03
N HIS A 384 0.94 -17.44 5.92
CA HIS A 384 -0.51 -17.48 5.79
C HIS A 384 -1.09 -16.08 5.60
N PHE A 385 -2.11 -15.96 4.77
CA PHE A 385 -2.65 -14.67 4.33
C PHE A 385 -4.17 -14.60 4.41
N PHE A 386 -4.68 -13.39 4.62
CA PHE A 386 -6.05 -13.03 4.33
C PHE A 386 -6.14 -12.41 2.95
N TYR A 387 -7.20 -12.79 2.23
CA TYR A 387 -7.64 -12.08 1.04
C TYR A 387 -8.66 -11.00 1.48
N PRO A 388 -9.87 -11.35 1.96
CA PRO A 388 -10.72 -10.44 2.72
C PRO A 388 -10.31 -10.27 4.20
N ASN A 389 -10.52 -9.08 4.77
CA ASN A 389 -10.23 -8.74 6.18
C ASN A 389 -11.51 -8.32 6.93
N ALA A 390 -12.20 -9.29 7.53
CA ALA A 390 -13.44 -9.05 8.28
C ALA A 390 -13.20 -8.33 9.63
N LEU A 391 -14.23 -7.63 10.14
CA LEU A 391 -14.21 -6.99 11.46
C LEU A 391 -14.96 -7.80 12.53
N GLU A 392 -15.62 -8.87 12.10
CA GLU A 392 -16.29 -9.83 12.96
C GLU A 392 -16.10 -11.24 12.37
N SER A 393 -15.92 -12.24 13.23
CA SER A 393 -15.90 -13.64 12.86
C SER A 393 -16.71 -14.44 13.87
N ASP A 394 -17.57 -15.32 13.38
CA ASP A 394 -18.31 -16.30 14.19
C ASP A 394 -17.58 -17.67 14.28
N GLY A 395 -16.38 -17.76 13.68
CA GLY A 395 -15.60 -18.99 13.55
C GLY A 395 -16.16 -20.01 12.56
N LYS A 396 -17.20 -19.66 11.77
CA LYS A 396 -17.90 -20.57 10.86
C LYS A 396 -18.04 -20.03 9.44
N TYR A 397 -18.33 -18.74 9.29
CA TYR A 397 -18.46 -18.13 7.98
C TYR A 397 -17.09 -18.11 7.27
N GLU A 398 -17.00 -18.81 6.15
CA GLU A 398 -15.76 -18.98 5.38
C GLU A 398 -15.47 -17.77 4.47
N PHE A 399 -15.36 -16.59 5.08
CA PHE A 399 -15.16 -15.32 4.37
C PHE A 399 -13.86 -15.31 3.54
N ASN A 400 -12.83 -16.04 3.93
CA ASN A 400 -11.52 -16.03 3.28
C ASN A 400 -11.38 -17.10 2.19
N GLN A 401 -12.24 -17.02 1.17
CA GLN A 401 -12.23 -17.95 0.02
C GLN A 401 -12.24 -19.44 0.45
N GLY A 402 -13.28 -19.81 1.20
CA GLY A 402 -13.45 -21.18 1.69
C GLY A 402 -12.68 -21.48 2.99
N ALA A 403 -12.34 -20.46 3.77
CA ALA A 403 -11.79 -20.62 5.11
C ALA A 403 -12.28 -19.51 6.07
N ALA A 404 -12.39 -19.83 7.35
CA ALA A 404 -12.69 -18.88 8.43
C ALA A 404 -11.42 -18.29 9.10
N THR A 405 -10.25 -18.53 8.49
CA THR A 405 -8.93 -18.09 8.97
C THR A 405 -8.01 -17.86 7.77
N ARG A 406 -6.77 -17.40 8.01
CA ARG A 406 -5.77 -17.19 6.97
C ARG A 406 -5.44 -18.52 6.27
N LYS A 407 -5.12 -18.44 4.98
CA LYS A 407 -4.73 -19.59 4.15
C LYS A 407 -3.30 -19.45 3.66
N PRO A 408 -2.59 -20.57 3.41
CA PRO A 408 -1.25 -20.52 2.86
C PRO A 408 -1.19 -19.82 1.49
N TRP A 409 -2.14 -20.11 0.60
CA TRP A 409 -2.17 -19.56 -0.76
C TRP A 409 -3.58 -19.64 -1.37
N PHE A 410 -3.74 -19.06 -2.55
CA PHE A 410 -5.02 -18.96 -3.28
C PHE A 410 -4.78 -19.11 -4.79
N ASP A 411 -5.77 -19.64 -5.51
CA ASP A 411 -5.77 -19.66 -6.98
C ASP A 411 -5.65 -18.25 -7.57
N CYS A 412 -6.32 -17.26 -6.95
CA CYS A 412 -6.06 -15.84 -7.17
C CYS A 412 -5.08 -15.33 -6.11
N SER A 413 -3.79 -15.33 -6.41
CA SER A 413 -2.73 -15.03 -5.44
C SER A 413 -2.37 -13.54 -5.34
N CYS A 414 -3.31 -12.65 -5.69
CA CYS A 414 -3.09 -11.21 -5.71
C CYS A 414 -2.65 -10.68 -4.33
N CYS A 415 -3.35 -11.06 -3.25
CA CYS A 415 -3.09 -10.57 -1.90
C CYS A 415 -1.69 -10.99 -1.37
N PRO A 416 -1.31 -12.28 -1.34
CA PRO A 416 0.03 -12.68 -0.87
C PRO A 416 1.17 -11.96 -1.57
N THR A 417 1.12 -11.87 -2.90
CA THR A 417 2.17 -11.22 -3.70
C THR A 417 2.16 -9.70 -3.56
N ASN A 418 1.00 -9.09 -3.32
CA ASN A 418 0.89 -7.65 -3.06
C ASN A 418 1.45 -7.28 -1.67
N VAL A 419 1.25 -8.14 -0.65
CA VAL A 419 1.88 -7.97 0.67
C VAL A 419 3.41 -8.00 0.57
N VAL A 420 3.94 -8.93 -0.24
CA VAL A 420 5.39 -9.03 -0.49
C VAL A 420 5.97 -7.71 -1.01
N ARG A 421 5.23 -6.94 -1.82
CA ARG A 421 5.76 -5.68 -2.36
C ARG A 421 5.68 -4.47 -1.42
N ILE A 422 4.61 -4.36 -0.63
CA ILE A 422 4.35 -3.15 0.16
C ILE A 422 5.16 -3.12 1.47
N ILE A 423 5.30 -4.25 2.18
CA ILE A 423 5.95 -4.27 3.49
C ILE A 423 7.41 -3.77 3.39
N PRO A 424 8.23 -4.26 2.44
CA PRO A 424 9.58 -3.74 2.27
C PRO A 424 9.65 -2.30 1.74
N ALA A 425 8.55 -1.75 1.21
CA ALA A 425 8.48 -0.37 0.74
C ALA A 425 8.16 0.65 1.86
N ILE A 426 7.80 0.18 3.06
CA ILE A 426 7.37 1.05 4.18
C ILE A 426 8.36 2.17 4.54
N PRO A 427 9.69 1.97 4.54
CA PRO A 427 10.63 3.05 4.86
C PRO A 427 10.49 4.26 3.92
N GLY A 428 9.99 4.06 2.69
CA GLY A 428 9.74 5.13 1.72
C GLY A 428 8.56 6.06 2.07
N PHE A 429 7.75 5.71 3.08
CA PHE A 429 6.65 6.56 3.57
C PHE A 429 7.03 7.36 4.83
N ILE A 430 8.21 7.15 5.41
CA ILE A 430 8.60 7.79 6.68
C ILE A 430 8.84 9.28 6.48
N TYR A 431 9.49 9.66 5.37
CA TYR A 431 9.84 11.04 5.08
C TYR A 431 9.48 11.44 3.66
N SER A 432 9.06 12.69 3.52
CA SER A 432 8.97 13.38 2.23
C SER A 432 9.68 14.73 2.33
N LYS A 433 9.95 15.37 1.20
CA LYS A 433 10.66 16.65 1.15
C LYS A 433 10.17 17.56 0.03
N THR A 434 10.34 18.86 0.23
CA THR A 434 10.49 19.87 -0.82
C THR A 434 11.94 20.37 -0.82
N ASP A 435 12.22 21.45 -1.55
CA ASP A 435 13.51 22.14 -1.48
C ASP A 435 13.82 22.74 -0.09
N GLN A 436 12.79 22.99 0.74
CA GLN A 436 12.94 23.69 2.03
C GLN A 436 12.28 23.01 3.21
N ASP A 437 11.39 22.05 2.99
CA ASP A 437 10.65 21.35 4.04
C ASP A 437 11.03 19.87 4.06
N ILE A 438 11.28 19.33 5.25
CA ILE A 438 11.38 17.89 5.50
C ILE A 438 10.15 17.47 6.31
N TYR A 439 9.35 16.58 5.76
CA TYR A 439 8.17 16.02 6.42
C TYR A 439 8.54 14.73 7.14
N VAL A 440 8.22 14.64 8.43
CA VAL A 440 8.25 13.38 9.20
C VAL A 440 6.82 12.87 9.26
N ASN A 441 6.51 11.91 8.40
CA ASN A 441 5.15 11.42 8.18
C ASN A 441 4.85 10.18 9.02
N LEU A 442 5.78 9.25 9.20
CA LEU A 442 5.61 8.09 10.08
C LEU A 442 6.67 8.08 11.17
N TYR A 443 6.32 7.45 12.29
CA TYR A 443 7.18 7.33 13.46
C TYR A 443 7.65 5.88 13.63
N ALA A 444 8.95 5.68 13.43
CA ALA A 444 9.64 4.42 13.62
C ALA A 444 11.11 4.72 13.89
N SER A 445 11.79 3.94 14.73
CA SER A 445 13.23 4.11 14.93
C SER A 445 13.97 3.88 13.61
N ASN A 446 14.78 4.85 13.20
CA ASN A 446 15.51 4.80 11.93
C ASN A 446 16.68 5.78 11.89
N GLU A 447 17.58 5.54 10.96
CA GLU A 447 18.61 6.48 10.51
C GLU A 447 18.30 6.86 9.06
N ALA A 448 18.20 8.16 8.78
CA ALA A 448 17.92 8.65 7.44
C ALA A 448 18.84 9.78 7.02
N THR A 449 19.05 9.91 5.70
CA THR A 449 19.73 11.06 5.07
C THR A 449 18.77 11.71 4.10
N VAL A 450 18.53 13.01 4.29
CA VAL A 450 17.63 13.80 3.45
C VAL A 450 18.42 14.87 2.73
N ASP A 451 18.53 14.73 1.41
CA ASP A 451 19.24 15.69 0.56
C ASP A 451 18.33 16.86 0.19
N LEU A 452 18.81 18.08 0.44
CA LEU A 452 18.18 19.34 0.08
C LEU A 452 19.12 20.13 -0.85
N PRO A 453 18.66 21.18 -1.55
CA PRO A 453 19.54 22.01 -2.37
C PRO A 453 20.74 22.57 -1.58
N GLY A 454 21.94 22.05 -1.87
CA GLY A 454 23.19 22.49 -1.22
C GLY A 454 23.36 22.06 0.24
N ASN A 455 22.54 21.12 0.75
CA ASN A 455 22.63 20.62 2.11
C ASN A 455 22.22 19.14 2.20
N SER A 456 22.72 18.42 3.20
CA SER A 456 22.26 17.07 3.50
C SER A 456 22.06 16.94 5.01
N VAL A 457 20.87 16.48 5.41
CA VAL A 457 20.42 16.40 6.81
C VAL A 457 20.32 14.94 7.21
N GLN A 458 21.12 14.53 8.19
CA GLN A 458 20.97 13.23 8.85
C GLN A 458 19.94 13.32 9.96
N ILE A 459 19.01 12.38 9.98
CA ILE A 459 17.93 12.29 10.94
C ILE A 459 18.03 10.94 11.64
N ILE A 460 17.99 10.93 12.97
CA ILE A 460 17.89 9.72 13.77
C ILE A 460 16.61 9.82 14.58
N GLN A 461 15.68 8.89 14.35
CA GLN A 461 14.51 8.71 15.20
C GLN A 461 14.74 7.54 16.15
N GLU A 462 14.34 7.72 17.42
CA GLU A 462 14.30 6.68 18.43
C GLU A 462 12.92 6.69 19.10
N THR A 463 12.20 5.58 19.01
CA THR A 463 10.85 5.42 19.54
C THR A 463 10.47 3.94 19.69
N ASN A 464 9.52 3.67 20.58
CA ASN A 464 8.83 2.39 20.67
C ASN A 464 7.44 2.45 20.03
N TYR A 465 7.17 3.44 19.17
CA TYR A 465 5.96 3.50 18.35
C TYR A 465 5.78 2.16 17.59
N PRO A 466 4.57 1.58 17.54
CA PRO A 466 3.27 2.12 17.94
C PRO A 466 2.87 1.87 19.41
N TRP A 467 3.78 1.35 20.25
CA TRP A 467 3.46 0.92 21.62
C TRP A 467 3.43 2.05 22.66
N ASN A 468 4.06 3.19 22.36
CA ASN A 468 3.87 4.42 23.10
C ASN A 468 4.09 5.64 22.17
N GLY A 469 3.66 6.81 22.63
CA GLY A 469 3.73 8.04 21.85
C GLY A 469 5.01 8.86 22.01
N LYS A 470 6.08 8.34 22.65
CA LYS A 470 7.33 9.08 22.82
C LYS A 470 8.20 8.90 21.57
N VAL A 471 8.60 10.00 20.94
CA VAL A 471 9.54 10.01 19.82
C VAL A 471 10.67 10.99 20.11
N SER A 472 11.91 10.51 19.99
CA SER A 472 13.13 11.30 20.09
C SER A 472 13.73 11.45 18.70
N ILE A 473 14.09 12.68 18.31
CA ILE A 473 14.64 13.00 16.99
C ILE A 473 15.91 13.81 17.16
N ASN A 474 17.01 13.32 16.59
CA ASN A 474 18.28 14.01 16.55
C ASN A 474 18.63 14.34 15.10
N LEU A 475 19.08 15.58 14.87
CA LEU A 475 19.44 16.07 13.56
C LEU A 475 20.91 16.45 13.51
N LYS A 476 21.61 15.99 12.48
CA LYS A 476 22.96 16.44 12.16
C LYS A 476 22.95 17.00 10.73
N GLY A 477 23.31 18.27 10.59
CA GLY A 477 23.47 18.92 9.29
C GLY A 477 24.95 19.12 8.98
N ASN A 478 25.33 18.96 7.72
CA ASN A 478 26.69 19.24 7.24
C ASN A 478 26.80 20.58 6.46
N GLY A 479 25.76 21.41 6.51
CA GLY A 479 25.65 22.64 5.70
C GLY A 479 24.65 23.67 6.25
N ASN A 480 23.89 24.29 5.34
CA ASN A 480 22.92 25.35 5.64
C ASN A 480 21.76 24.84 6.51
N SER A 481 21.38 25.56 7.57
CA SER A 481 20.23 25.23 8.44
C SER A 481 18.93 25.93 8.02
N ASP A 482 18.87 26.49 6.82
CA ASP A 482 17.70 27.13 6.22
C ASP A 482 16.75 26.08 5.62
N PHE A 483 16.07 25.36 6.50
CA PHE A 483 15.01 24.40 6.18
C PHE A 483 14.05 24.30 7.36
N ARG A 484 12.86 23.71 7.15
CA ARG A 484 11.91 23.39 8.21
C ARG A 484 11.73 21.88 8.34
N LEU A 485 11.67 21.39 9.56
CA LEU A 485 11.21 20.04 9.88
C LEU A 485 9.73 20.11 10.26
N LYS A 486 8.88 19.37 9.54
CA LYS A 486 7.44 19.27 9.75
C LYS A 486 7.10 17.93 10.38
N LEU A 487 6.85 17.92 11.68
CA LEU A 487 6.47 16.69 12.40
C LEU A 487 4.96 16.49 12.33
N ARG A 488 4.48 15.40 11.70
CA ARG A 488 3.04 15.12 11.66
C ARG A 488 2.49 14.96 13.08
N VAL A 489 1.41 15.65 13.41
CA VAL A 489 0.62 15.37 14.61
C VAL A 489 -0.53 14.44 14.19
N PRO A 490 -0.52 13.15 14.59
CA PRO A 490 -1.51 12.19 14.13
C PRO A 490 -2.94 12.60 14.47
N GLY A 491 -3.89 12.29 13.59
CA GLY A 491 -5.32 12.58 13.80
C GLY A 491 -5.84 12.11 15.15
N TRP A 492 -5.48 10.88 15.57
CA TRP A 492 -5.90 10.33 16.87
C TRP A 492 -5.37 11.14 18.06
N ALA A 493 -4.20 11.77 17.94
CA ALA A 493 -3.62 12.69 18.93
C ALA A 493 -4.25 14.08 18.88
N ARG A 494 -4.95 14.41 17.78
CA ARG A 494 -5.78 15.62 17.58
C ARG A 494 -7.26 15.39 17.85
N ASN A 495 -7.63 14.29 18.52
CA ASN A 495 -9.02 13.86 18.77
C ASN A 495 -9.85 13.61 17.50
N GLN A 496 -9.22 13.08 16.45
CA GLN A 496 -9.85 12.77 15.17
C GLN A 496 -9.59 11.31 14.80
N VAL A 497 -10.65 10.50 14.63
CA VAL A 497 -10.54 9.08 14.28
C VAL A 497 -10.09 8.91 12.82
N LEU A 498 -10.81 9.59 11.92
CA LEU A 498 -10.55 9.73 10.48
C LEU A 498 -10.84 11.19 10.09
N PRO A 499 -10.33 11.69 8.95
CA PRO A 499 -10.56 13.06 8.50
C PRO A 499 -11.98 13.29 7.94
N SER A 500 -13.00 12.81 8.64
CA SER A 500 -14.41 12.92 8.30
C SER A 500 -15.28 12.85 9.56
N ASN A 501 -16.61 12.91 9.39
CA ASN A 501 -17.59 12.69 10.45
C ASN A 501 -18.15 11.25 10.49
N LEU A 502 -17.50 10.30 9.79
CA LEU A 502 -17.92 8.90 9.80
C LEU A 502 -17.69 8.24 11.17
N TYR A 503 -16.65 8.67 11.87
CA TYR A 503 -16.28 8.18 13.19
C TYR A 503 -15.90 9.34 14.10
N GLN A 504 -16.17 9.19 15.40
CA GLN A 504 -15.80 10.16 16.42
C GLN A 504 -15.39 9.46 17.72
N TYR A 505 -14.56 10.14 18.52
CA TYR A 505 -14.21 9.66 19.84
C TYR A 505 -15.27 10.06 20.86
N ARG A 506 -15.70 9.09 21.66
CA ARG A 506 -16.61 9.31 22.79
C ARG A 506 -15.90 9.93 23.99
N ASN A 507 -14.61 9.64 24.16
CA ASN A 507 -13.77 10.15 25.24
C ASN A 507 -12.64 11.05 24.70
N GLU A 508 -12.34 12.12 25.42
CA GLU A 508 -11.21 13.02 25.12
C GLU A 508 -9.90 12.50 25.74
N LEU A 509 -8.77 12.89 25.16
CA LEU A 509 -7.45 12.67 25.77
C LEU A 509 -7.31 13.50 27.04
N SER A 510 -6.78 12.89 28.11
CA SER A 510 -6.55 13.60 29.37
C SER A 510 -5.25 14.42 29.38
N GLN A 511 -4.27 14.05 28.54
CA GLN A 511 -2.96 14.69 28.48
C GLN A 511 -2.76 15.48 27.18
N PRO A 512 -2.05 16.63 27.23
CA PRO A 512 -1.67 17.37 26.03
C PRO A 512 -0.48 16.70 25.32
N ILE A 513 -0.27 17.08 24.06
CA ILE A 513 0.99 16.81 23.36
C ILE A 513 2.09 17.64 24.03
N ILE A 514 3.26 17.03 24.25
CA ILE A 514 4.42 17.71 24.84
C ILE A 514 5.54 17.73 23.80
N LEU A 515 6.11 18.91 23.56
CA LEU A 515 7.31 19.10 22.75
C LEU A 515 8.43 19.63 23.64
N LYS A 516 9.60 19.00 23.56
CA LYS A 516 10.84 19.46 24.21
C LYS A 516 11.97 19.57 23.22
N ILE A 517 12.81 20.57 23.41
CA ILE A 517 14.09 20.72 22.69
C ILE A 517 15.17 20.87 23.75
N ASP A 518 16.14 19.96 23.76
CA ASP A 518 17.18 19.84 24.80
C ASP A 518 16.62 19.81 26.23
N GLY A 519 15.47 19.13 26.38
CA GLY A 519 14.77 18.99 27.66
C GLY A 519 13.92 20.19 28.08
N GLU A 520 13.97 21.31 27.37
CA GLU A 520 13.12 22.47 27.61
C GLU A 520 11.76 22.32 26.93
N ASN A 521 10.66 22.48 27.68
CA ASN A 521 9.31 22.51 27.11
C ASN A 521 9.16 23.68 26.12
N LYS A 522 8.62 23.41 24.94
CA LYS A 522 8.23 24.41 23.95
C LYS A 522 6.72 24.49 23.83
N ASN A 523 6.22 25.63 23.36
CA ASN A 523 4.81 25.78 23.08
C ASN A 523 4.43 24.92 21.86
N VAL A 524 3.34 24.17 21.96
CA VAL A 524 2.85 23.33 20.87
C VAL A 524 1.87 24.15 20.04
N GLN A 525 2.26 24.47 18.81
CA GLN A 525 1.39 25.07 17.80
C GLN A 525 1.30 24.10 16.62
N ILE A 526 0.07 23.67 16.33
CA ILE A 526 -0.21 22.72 15.26
C ILE A 526 -0.68 23.53 14.05
N ASN A 527 0.13 23.57 13.00
CA ASN A 527 -0.19 24.25 11.74
C ASN A 527 -0.54 23.20 10.69
N ASN A 528 -1.81 23.18 10.26
CA ASN A 528 -2.30 22.21 9.27
C ASN A 528 -1.94 20.74 9.60
N GLY A 529 -1.91 20.40 10.89
CA GLY A 529 -1.56 19.06 11.36
C GLY A 529 -0.08 18.78 11.57
N TYR A 530 0.80 19.79 11.45
CA TYR A 530 2.23 19.63 11.66
C TYR A 530 2.74 20.52 12.81
N LEU A 531 3.80 20.07 13.48
CA LEU A 531 4.68 20.94 14.26
C LEU A 531 5.80 21.39 13.33
N ASP A 532 5.83 22.69 13.01
CA ASP A 532 6.87 23.28 12.18
C ASP A 532 8.05 23.71 13.06
N LEU A 533 9.23 23.17 12.79
CA LEU A 533 10.45 23.44 13.53
C LEU A 533 11.53 23.98 12.58
N GLU A 534 12.05 25.16 12.87
CA GLU A 534 13.09 25.79 12.05
C GLU A 534 14.44 25.09 12.25
N GLY A 535 15.10 24.71 11.14
CA GLY A 535 16.37 24.00 11.12
C GLY A 535 17.45 24.68 11.98
N SER A 536 17.52 26.01 11.90
CA SER A 536 18.43 26.85 12.70
C SER A 536 18.26 26.71 14.21
N GLU A 537 17.09 26.25 14.68
CA GLU A 537 16.79 26.08 16.09
C GLU A 537 16.97 24.64 16.59
N ILE A 538 17.02 23.65 15.70
CA ILE A 538 16.93 22.22 16.05
C ILE A 538 18.15 21.40 15.64
N VAL A 539 18.96 21.87 14.70
CA VAL A 539 20.18 21.14 14.28
C VAL A 539 21.15 21.01 15.46
N GLY A 540 21.64 19.79 15.69
CA GLY A 540 22.54 19.47 16.80
C GLY A 540 21.86 19.36 18.17
N LYS A 541 20.52 19.48 18.22
CA LYS A 541 19.73 19.36 19.46
C LYS A 541 18.91 18.06 19.46
N ASN A 542 18.46 17.69 20.65
CA ASN A 542 17.52 16.58 20.83
C ASN A 542 16.09 17.11 20.89
N ILE A 543 15.26 16.71 19.92
CA ILE A 543 13.83 17.01 19.87
C ILE A 543 13.10 15.82 20.48
N GLU A 544 12.29 16.03 21.51
CA GLU A 544 11.38 14.99 22.02
C GLU A 544 9.93 15.44 21.82
N VAL A 545 9.12 14.61 21.16
CA VAL A 545 7.66 14.77 21.12
C VAL A 545 7.01 13.61 21.86
N GLN A 546 6.02 13.93 22.68
CA GLN A 546 5.17 12.95 23.36
C GLN A 546 3.73 13.14 22.88
N PHE A 547 3.24 12.19 22.10
CA PHE A 547 1.82 12.05 21.80
C PHE A 547 1.13 11.32 22.97
N PRO A 548 0.00 11.83 23.47
CA PRO A 548 -0.76 11.15 24.51
C PRO A 548 -1.43 9.89 23.94
N MET A 549 -1.08 8.72 24.46
CA MET A 549 -1.72 7.45 24.10
C MET A 549 -2.53 6.92 25.28
N GLU A 550 -3.85 6.91 25.10
CA GLU A 550 -4.84 6.44 26.04
C GLU A 550 -5.82 5.52 25.28
N VAL A 551 -6.52 4.63 25.99
CA VAL A 551 -7.57 3.83 25.34
C VAL A 551 -8.70 4.76 24.92
N ARG A 552 -9.04 4.71 23.64
CA ARG A 552 -10.09 5.50 23.03
C ARG A 552 -11.26 4.62 22.63
N LEU A 553 -12.45 5.18 22.76
CA LEU A 553 -13.70 4.57 22.34
C LEU A 553 -14.17 5.32 21.11
N ALA A 554 -14.07 4.67 19.95
CA ALA A 554 -14.55 5.20 18.69
C ALA A 554 -15.98 4.71 18.45
N GLU A 555 -16.89 5.64 18.18
CA GLU A 555 -18.23 5.36 17.69
C GLU A 555 -18.33 5.77 16.21
N THR A 556 -19.32 5.24 15.51
CA THR A 556 -19.58 5.59 14.11
C THR A 556 -20.87 6.40 13.97
N SER A 557 -21.03 7.08 12.83
CA SER A 557 -22.28 7.74 12.47
C SER A 557 -23.47 6.78 12.57
N ASP A 558 -24.60 7.26 13.10
CA ASP A 558 -25.89 6.54 13.16
C ASP A 558 -26.39 6.04 11.79
N SER A 559 -25.84 6.57 10.70
CA SER A 559 -26.10 6.13 9.33
C SER A 559 -25.59 4.71 9.08
N VAL A 560 -24.57 4.26 9.82
CA VAL A 560 -24.00 2.91 9.72
C VAL A 560 -24.79 1.96 10.62
N ALA A 561 -25.75 1.25 10.04
CA ALA A 561 -26.72 0.45 10.79
C ALA A 561 -26.10 -0.65 11.65
N ASP A 562 -25.08 -1.35 11.15
CA ASP A 562 -24.43 -2.49 11.81
C ASP A 562 -23.70 -2.16 13.12
N ASN A 563 -23.42 -0.87 13.35
CA ASN A 563 -22.58 -0.41 14.45
C ASN A 563 -23.33 0.48 15.46
N ARG A 564 -24.65 0.62 15.33
CA ARG A 564 -25.46 1.37 16.31
C ARG A 564 -25.35 0.76 17.70
N GLY A 565 -25.10 1.60 18.70
CA GLY A 565 -24.92 1.17 20.09
C GLY A 565 -23.69 0.28 20.30
N LYS A 566 -22.66 0.45 19.45
CA LYS A 566 -21.38 -0.24 19.57
C LYS A 566 -20.24 0.76 19.53
N VAL A 567 -19.14 0.40 20.20
CA VAL A 567 -17.87 1.13 20.17
C VAL A 567 -16.73 0.21 19.75
N ALA A 568 -15.72 0.77 19.09
CA ALA A 568 -14.43 0.13 18.85
C ALA A 568 -13.38 0.69 19.81
N LEU A 569 -12.41 -0.15 20.18
CA LEU A 569 -11.29 0.24 21.03
C LEU A 569 -10.08 0.63 20.17
N GLU A 570 -9.43 1.73 20.51
CA GLU A 570 -8.18 2.17 19.87
C GLU A 570 -7.13 2.57 20.91
N TYR A 571 -5.85 2.41 20.58
CA TYR A 571 -4.73 2.93 21.37
C TYR A 571 -3.63 3.41 20.43
N GLY A 572 -3.45 4.74 20.36
CA GLY A 572 -2.58 5.34 19.34
C GLY A 572 -3.11 5.02 17.93
N PRO A 573 -2.26 4.52 17.00
CA PRO A 573 -2.69 4.16 15.65
C PRO A 573 -3.37 2.78 15.54
N LEU A 574 -3.42 2.00 16.63
CA LEU A 574 -3.90 0.62 16.61
C LEU A 574 -5.38 0.52 16.98
N VAL A 575 -6.14 -0.12 16.11
CA VAL A 575 -7.48 -0.64 16.38
C VAL A 575 -7.34 -1.99 17.09
N TYR A 576 -8.22 -2.27 18.05
CA TYR A 576 -8.20 -3.49 18.85
C TYR A 576 -9.38 -4.41 18.52
N ALA A 577 -9.17 -5.70 18.75
CA ALA A 577 -10.16 -6.75 18.60
C ALA A 577 -10.21 -7.66 19.84
N ILE A 578 -11.40 -8.19 20.10
CA ILE A 578 -11.63 -9.25 21.09
C ILE A 578 -11.61 -10.58 20.36
N GLU A 579 -10.76 -11.51 20.78
CA GLU A 579 -10.74 -12.89 20.27
C GLU A 579 -11.24 -13.88 21.32
N GLU A 580 -11.93 -14.93 20.88
CA GLU A 580 -12.39 -16.03 21.73
C GLU A 580 -11.23 -16.70 22.49
N ALA A 581 -10.03 -16.73 21.91
CA ALA A 581 -8.84 -17.32 22.51
C ALA A 581 -8.52 -16.75 23.91
N ASP A 582 -8.74 -15.45 24.12
CA ASP A 582 -8.53 -14.77 25.41
C ASP A 582 -9.81 -14.66 26.25
N ASN A 583 -10.98 -14.95 25.68
CA ASN A 583 -12.29 -14.59 26.24
C ASN A 583 -13.30 -15.76 26.30
N LYS A 584 -12.80 -17.00 26.41
CA LYS A 584 -13.58 -18.26 26.26
C LYS A 584 -14.88 -18.35 27.07
N ASN A 585 -14.89 -17.83 28.30
CA ASN A 585 -16.02 -18.01 29.23
C ASN A 585 -17.07 -16.88 29.16
N GLY A 586 -16.95 -15.94 28.23
CA GLY A 586 -17.84 -14.77 28.19
C GLY A 586 -17.89 -14.01 26.86
N PHE A 587 -17.27 -14.51 25.79
CA PHE A 587 -17.15 -13.79 24.52
C PHE A 587 -18.47 -13.17 24.02
N ASP A 588 -19.54 -13.97 24.01
CA ASP A 588 -20.86 -13.56 23.49
C ASP A 588 -21.55 -12.50 24.36
N THR A 589 -21.17 -12.38 25.64
CA THR A 589 -21.76 -11.44 26.60
C THR A 589 -20.89 -10.20 26.84
N ILE A 590 -19.75 -10.06 26.13
CA ILE A 590 -18.90 -8.87 26.28
C ILE A 590 -19.60 -7.63 25.76
N SER A 591 -19.65 -6.62 26.63
CA SER A 591 -20.07 -5.25 26.41
C SER A 591 -19.07 -4.27 27.05
N VAL A 592 -19.11 -3.00 26.63
CA VAL A 592 -18.28 -1.93 27.18
C VAL A 592 -19.14 -0.97 28.00
N SER A 593 -18.76 -0.75 29.26
CA SER A 593 -19.43 0.21 30.13
C SER A 593 -18.94 1.65 29.88
N SER A 594 -19.75 2.64 30.25
CA SER A 594 -19.34 4.07 30.19
C SER A 594 -18.24 4.41 31.22
N SER A 595 -18.16 3.66 32.31
CA SER A 595 -17.17 3.80 33.37
C SER A 595 -16.14 2.65 33.38
N GLU A 596 -15.86 2.06 32.22
CA GLU A 596 -14.92 0.95 32.11
C GLU A 596 -13.49 1.40 32.47
N ASP A 597 -12.83 0.63 33.34
CA ASP A 597 -11.43 0.86 33.70
C ASP A 597 -10.52 0.02 32.77
N PHE A 598 -9.87 0.69 31.83
CA PHE A 598 -8.92 0.05 30.92
C PHE A 598 -7.50 0.03 31.48
N SER A 599 -6.83 -1.11 31.32
CA SER A 599 -5.39 -1.25 31.53
C SER A 599 -4.69 -1.66 30.25
N VAL A 600 -3.57 -1.01 29.94
CA VAL A 600 -2.73 -1.33 28.79
C VAL A 600 -1.45 -1.97 29.29
N THR A 601 -1.13 -3.18 28.82
CA THR A 601 0.06 -3.92 29.25
C THR A 601 0.81 -4.49 28.06
N MET A 602 2.12 -4.26 27.99
CA MET A 602 3.00 -4.93 27.02
C MET A 602 3.21 -6.39 27.41
N GLU A 603 2.74 -7.32 26.57
CA GLU A 603 2.90 -8.76 26.74
C GLU A 603 3.88 -9.33 25.71
N LYS A 604 5.17 -9.41 26.09
CA LYS A 604 6.27 -9.79 25.19
C LYS A 604 6.15 -11.21 24.61
N ASP A 605 5.57 -12.14 25.37
CA ASP A 605 5.47 -13.55 24.98
C ASP A 605 4.19 -13.86 24.20
N VAL A 606 3.33 -12.86 23.96
CA VAL A 606 2.07 -13.02 23.24
C VAL A 606 2.18 -12.35 21.88
N LEU A 607 1.93 -13.13 20.82
CA LEU A 607 1.79 -12.61 19.44
C LEU A 607 3.00 -11.75 19.01
N GLU A 608 4.21 -12.24 19.32
CA GLU A 608 5.49 -11.55 19.04
C GLU A 608 5.69 -10.22 19.78
N GLY A 609 4.92 -9.97 20.83
CA GLY A 609 5.04 -8.78 21.69
C GLY A 609 4.04 -7.69 21.32
N VAL A 610 2.96 -7.59 22.09
CA VAL A 610 1.90 -6.60 21.84
C VAL A 610 1.44 -5.90 23.12
N ASN A 611 0.99 -4.65 22.99
CA ASN A 611 0.16 -4.04 24.02
C ASN A 611 -1.24 -4.69 23.99
N THR A 612 -1.67 -5.28 25.09
CA THR A 612 -3.05 -5.76 25.27
C THR A 612 -3.85 -4.74 26.07
N ILE A 613 -5.15 -4.64 25.78
CA ILE A 613 -6.09 -3.85 26.59
C ILE A 613 -6.92 -4.83 27.41
N SER A 614 -6.88 -4.70 28.73
CA SER A 614 -7.64 -5.58 29.63
C SER A 614 -8.55 -4.78 30.54
N THR A 615 -9.75 -5.30 30.77
CA THR A 615 -10.72 -4.86 31.78
C THR A 615 -10.95 -6.00 32.79
N LYS A 616 -11.95 -5.86 33.67
CA LYS A 616 -12.39 -6.98 34.53
C LYS A 616 -13.12 -8.08 33.74
N SER A 617 -13.68 -7.75 32.57
CA SER A 617 -14.59 -8.60 31.80
C SER A 617 -13.97 -9.20 30.54
N PHE A 618 -12.97 -8.55 29.94
CA PHE A 618 -12.38 -9.01 28.69
C PHE A 618 -10.92 -8.59 28.51
N LYS A 619 -10.28 -9.21 27.52
CA LYS A 619 -8.98 -8.83 26.99
C LYS A 619 -9.06 -8.63 25.47
N ALA A 620 -8.46 -7.54 25.01
CA ALA A 620 -8.33 -7.17 23.61
C ALA A 620 -6.86 -7.20 23.17
N ILE A 621 -6.64 -7.53 21.90
CA ILE A 621 -5.35 -7.51 21.21
C ILE A 621 -5.42 -6.55 20.02
N PRO A 622 -4.28 -6.07 19.48
CA PRO A 622 -4.29 -5.32 18.23
C PRO A 622 -4.98 -6.11 17.11
N TYR A 623 -5.81 -5.44 16.31
CA TYR A 623 -6.61 -6.06 15.25
C TYR A 623 -5.73 -6.91 14.35
N TYR A 624 -4.59 -6.40 13.88
CA TYR A 624 -3.72 -7.14 12.95
C TYR A 624 -3.27 -8.52 13.48
N ALA A 625 -3.18 -8.68 14.80
CA ALA A 625 -2.63 -9.88 15.43
C ALA A 625 -3.66 -11.01 15.57
N TRP A 626 -4.94 -10.76 15.24
CA TRP A 626 -6.00 -11.78 15.26
C TRP A 626 -5.71 -12.96 14.31
N SER A 627 -6.40 -14.08 14.49
CA SER A 627 -6.31 -15.30 13.66
C SER A 627 -4.92 -15.94 13.62
N ASN A 628 -4.06 -15.68 14.60
CA ASN A 628 -2.75 -16.34 14.77
C ASN A 628 -2.80 -17.51 15.77
N ARG A 629 -3.98 -17.80 16.36
CA ARG A 629 -4.16 -18.78 17.45
C ARG A 629 -5.27 -19.80 17.17
N GLY A 630 -5.55 -20.03 15.89
CA GLY A 630 -6.58 -20.94 15.40
C GLY A 630 -7.87 -20.24 15.00
N VAL A 631 -8.81 -21.03 14.47
CA VAL A 631 -10.17 -20.57 14.13
C VAL A 631 -10.94 -20.34 15.42
N GLY A 632 -11.62 -19.19 15.51
CA GLY A 632 -12.45 -18.82 16.65
C GLY A 632 -13.19 -17.52 16.39
N LYS A 633 -14.04 -17.12 17.34
CA LYS A 633 -14.79 -15.87 17.21
C LYS A 633 -13.91 -14.63 17.41
N MET A 634 -14.25 -13.56 16.72
CA MET A 634 -13.59 -12.25 16.85
C MET A 634 -14.60 -11.11 16.65
N LYS A 635 -14.47 -10.00 17.39
CA LYS A 635 -15.23 -8.76 17.11
C LYS A 635 -14.40 -7.51 17.41
N VAL A 636 -14.48 -6.52 16.52
CA VAL A 636 -13.93 -5.16 16.70
C VAL A 636 -14.96 -4.24 17.37
N TRP A 637 -16.22 -4.30 16.91
CA TRP A 637 -17.31 -3.49 17.44
C TRP A 637 -18.00 -4.18 18.62
N LEU A 638 -17.93 -3.54 19.79
CA LEU A 638 -18.43 -4.06 21.05
C LEU A 638 -19.73 -3.38 21.44
N PRO A 639 -20.79 -4.13 21.79
CA PRO A 639 -22.02 -3.54 22.32
C PRO A 639 -21.74 -2.66 23.54
N GLU A 640 -22.44 -1.53 23.62
CA GLU A 640 -22.42 -0.70 24.82
C GLU A 640 -23.44 -1.20 25.85
N GLU A 641 -23.11 -1.09 27.13
CA GLU A 641 -24.08 -1.28 28.20
C GLU A 641 -24.97 -0.02 28.30
N ASN A 642 -26.28 -0.22 28.26
CA ASN A 642 -27.28 0.84 28.47
C ASN A 642 -27.35 1.31 29.92
#